data_AF-A0A373FPJ5-F1
#
_entry.id   AF-A0A373FPJ5-F1
#
_cell.length_a   1.000
_cell.length_b   1.000
_cell.length_c   1.000
_cell.angle_alpha   90.00
_cell.angle_beta   90.00
_cell.angle_gamma   90.00
#
_symmetry.space_group_name_H-M   'P 1'
#
loop_
_entity.id
_entity.type
_entity.pdbx_description
1 polymer ?
#
loop_
_entity_poly.entity_id
_entity_poly.type
_entity_poly.pdbx_seq_one_letter_code
_entity_poly.pdbx_strand_id
1 'polypeptide(L)'
;MGGDGFSGGVGGAGGSGAKASGIASTAIGGGANGAAGSSGVSGGAGGAGGSGALASGNYTTAIGGSNASLNAAQATADNATALGNGAQATAINSVALGQGSVASTANTVSVGSATQQRVITNMGAGSIASGSTEGVTGGQLFSVSTSMSTGISGLEGQLSSLSTSTAGSVGSLSTGLAGAQADIGNLNSSLSTAIATGQAQGQSLSTSIAGANSSVSSLSTSVTGQVGSLSTGLAGAQADIGNLNSGLSTAIAAGQAQGQSLSTSIAGANSSISSLSISVTGQVGSLSTGLAGAQADIGNLNSGLSTAIATGQAQGQSLSTSIAGANSSISSLSTSTSASINGLSTGLAQTHSGLSSLSTTTAAGLSNLSSSISTVGQQVSSLSTSTAGQVGSLSTGLAGATSSITSLSTGLSTVQGTANTALGLAQNSAQYGANGQSLQLNSNGGAGTTISNVRAGQAAGDAVNVGQMQQADQNMLNFANNFTSQQVAALQTLMNQAFSNGLCSFSSGNVTCGPDAKTNGQGATAIGNGSVANGDNTTALGAGAQAHFAGSVAIGAGAKALADPTTAVGNNAVAQGNNSVALGANTLASGDNAVALGQGSLAERANTVSVGNAQTGLHRQITNVAPGVTATDAVNLGQMQGAVAAMGQDARNYAAKGIASSLAIPSVPVLAPGKNWVGAAVGTYGGQSALGVAWGYQVNANVNMGLGVATSSGNNSRPAARAQVGYSW
;
A
#
# COMPACT_ATOMS: atom_id res chain seq x y z
N MET A 1 -23.09 -36.43 -94.13
CA MET A 1 -24.43 -37.06 -94.02
C MET A 1 -24.40 -38.07 -92.87
N GLY A 2 -25.53 -38.37 -92.22
CA GLY A 2 -25.57 -39.27 -91.05
C GLY A 2 -25.66 -38.56 -89.69
N GLY A 3 -26.50 -37.52 -89.60
CA GLY A 3 -26.83 -36.86 -88.34
C GLY A 3 -28.09 -37.46 -87.73
N ASP A 4 -28.00 -38.65 -87.12
CA ASP A 4 -29.18 -39.30 -86.53
C ASP A 4 -29.29 -39.06 -85.02
N GLY A 5 -30.44 -38.52 -84.63
CA GLY A 5 -30.87 -38.17 -83.27
C GLY A 5 -32.40 -38.18 -83.18
N PHE A 6 -33.03 -39.10 -83.91
CA PHE A 6 -34.48 -39.28 -83.92
C PHE A 6 -34.95 -39.84 -82.57
N SER A 7 -36.17 -39.62 -82.06
CA SER A 7 -37.46 -39.09 -82.55
C SER A 7 -38.59 -40.13 -82.58
N GLY A 8 -39.03 -40.55 -81.39
CA GLY A 8 -40.37 -41.14 -81.13
C GLY A 8 -41.08 -40.47 -79.93
N GLY A 9 -41.67 -39.28 -80.11
CA GLY A 9 -42.26 -38.41 -79.05
C GLY A 9 -41.36 -37.23 -78.60
N VAL A 10 -40.54 -36.76 -79.54
CA VAL A 10 -39.08 -36.59 -79.39
C VAL A 10 -38.62 -35.93 -80.73
N GLY A 11 -37.80 -34.88 -80.80
CA GLY A 11 -37.00 -34.43 -81.98
C GLY A 11 -35.70 -33.63 -81.65
N GLY A 12 -34.52 -34.13 -82.06
CA GLY A 12 -33.22 -33.80 -81.43
C GLY A 12 -31.96 -33.69 -82.30
N ALA A 13 -31.31 -32.51 -82.33
CA ALA A 13 -30.30 -32.12 -83.34
C ALA A 13 -28.86 -32.69 -83.22
N GLY A 14 -27.95 -32.23 -84.10
CA GLY A 14 -26.60 -32.77 -84.43
C GLY A 14 -25.46 -31.72 -84.59
N GLY A 15 -24.23 -32.00 -84.13
CA GLY A 15 -23.07 -31.07 -84.05
C GLY A 15 -21.91 -31.64 -83.20
N SER A 16 -20.74 -30.97 -83.12
CA SER A 16 -19.75 -31.28 -82.05
C SER A 16 -20.30 -30.73 -80.75
N GLY A 17 -20.59 -31.64 -79.82
CA GLY A 17 -21.82 -31.56 -79.05
C GLY A 17 -23.06 -31.55 -79.95
N ALA A 18 -23.86 -32.62 -79.84
CA ALA A 18 -25.31 -32.61 -80.03
C ALA A 18 -25.95 -33.91 -79.43
N LYS A 19 -27.31 -34.02 -79.40
CA LYS A 19 -28.22 -35.19 -79.11
C LYS A 19 -28.90 -35.36 -77.70
N ALA A 20 -30.23 -35.14 -77.60
CA ALA A 20 -31.23 -36.12 -77.06
C ALA A 20 -32.17 -36.02 -75.77
N SER A 21 -32.90 -34.91 -75.41
CA SER A 21 -34.17 -34.82 -74.54
C SER A 21 -35.66 -34.84 -75.08
N GLY A 22 -36.63 -35.37 -74.31
CA GLY A 22 -38.10 -35.31 -74.59
C GLY A 22 -38.73 -36.35 -73.69
N ILE A 23 -39.55 -37.28 -74.17
CA ILE A 23 -39.29 -38.67 -73.71
C ILE A 23 -38.10 -39.20 -74.58
N ALA A 24 -36.92 -38.52 -74.48
CA ALA A 24 -35.73 -38.42 -75.40
C ALA A 24 -35.79 -37.29 -76.49
N SER A 25 -34.67 -36.72 -77.04
CA SER A 25 -34.49 -35.62 -78.12
C SER A 25 -33.66 -34.24 -78.03
N THR A 26 -33.99 -33.14 -77.33
CA THR A 26 -33.23 -31.85 -77.33
C THR A 26 -31.72 -32.01 -77.23
N ALA A 27 -31.01 -31.30 -78.11
CA ALA A 27 -29.57 -31.29 -78.33
C ALA A 27 -29.01 -29.86 -78.16
N ILE A 28 -27.74 -29.62 -78.43
CA ILE A 28 -26.52 -29.80 -77.61
C ILE A 28 -25.39 -29.19 -78.47
N GLY A 29 -24.32 -28.68 -77.85
CA GLY A 29 -23.16 -28.04 -78.51
C GLY A 29 -21.92 -28.18 -77.63
N GLY A 30 -20.75 -28.34 -78.23
CA GLY A 30 -19.46 -28.58 -77.56
C GLY A 30 -19.49 -29.59 -76.40
N GLY A 31 -19.96 -30.83 -76.58
CA GLY A 31 -19.79 -31.92 -75.60
C GLY A 31 -20.88 -32.12 -74.53
N ALA A 32 -22.13 -31.76 -74.78
CA ALA A 32 -23.24 -31.90 -73.80
C ALA A 32 -24.04 -33.23 -73.90
N ASN A 33 -24.97 -33.51 -72.96
CA ASN A 33 -25.91 -34.67 -73.00
C ASN A 33 -27.24 -34.39 -72.24
N GLY A 34 -28.37 -34.93 -72.70
CA GLY A 34 -29.71 -34.72 -72.12
C GLY A 34 -30.45 -36.03 -71.87
N ALA A 35 -30.92 -36.27 -70.63
CA ALA A 35 -31.48 -37.55 -70.21
C ALA A 35 -32.89 -37.47 -69.60
N ALA A 36 -33.85 -38.06 -70.32
CA ALA A 36 -35.21 -38.44 -69.91
C ALA A 36 -36.14 -37.34 -69.32
N GLY A 37 -37.20 -37.06 -70.09
CA GLY A 37 -38.25 -36.09 -69.76
C GLY A 37 -37.82 -34.65 -70.11
N SER A 38 -38.44 -34.06 -71.14
CA SER A 38 -38.54 -32.62 -71.50
C SER A 38 -37.36 -31.67 -71.18
N SER A 39 -36.13 -32.15 -71.08
CA SER A 39 -34.93 -31.39 -70.71
C SER A 39 -34.51 -30.37 -71.79
N GLY A 40 -33.70 -29.40 -71.44
CA GLY A 40 -33.07 -28.45 -72.37
C GLY A 40 -31.58 -28.34 -72.07
N VAL A 41 -30.74 -28.33 -73.12
CA VAL A 41 -29.31 -28.06 -72.97
C VAL A 41 -28.84 -27.11 -74.06
N SER A 42 -28.28 -25.98 -73.66
CA SER A 42 -27.76 -24.93 -74.56
C SER A 42 -26.50 -24.30 -73.94
N GLY A 43 -25.44 -24.13 -74.72
CA GLY A 43 -24.12 -23.74 -74.20
C GLY A 43 -23.10 -24.89 -74.29
N GLY A 44 -21.82 -24.59 -74.07
CA GLY A 44 -20.74 -25.56 -74.19
C GLY A 44 -20.70 -26.53 -73.00
N ALA A 45 -20.69 -27.84 -73.28
CA ALA A 45 -20.43 -28.91 -72.30
C ALA A 45 -21.34 -28.93 -71.04
N GLY A 46 -22.65 -28.74 -71.21
CA GLY A 46 -23.66 -28.92 -70.14
C GLY A 46 -24.34 -30.30 -70.08
N GLY A 47 -24.95 -30.65 -68.95
CA GLY A 47 -25.72 -31.88 -68.76
C GLY A 47 -27.07 -31.65 -68.07
N ALA A 48 -28.16 -32.16 -68.64
CA ALA A 48 -29.50 -32.08 -68.04
C ALA A 48 -30.12 -33.46 -67.83
N GLY A 49 -30.73 -33.71 -66.66
CA GLY A 49 -31.33 -34.99 -66.29
C GLY A 49 -32.67 -34.85 -65.56
N GLY A 50 -33.70 -35.55 -66.05
CA GLY A 50 -35.04 -35.56 -65.47
C GLY A 50 -36.01 -34.55 -66.10
N SER A 51 -37.30 -34.83 -65.93
CA SER A 51 -38.41 -34.18 -66.64
C SER A 51 -38.40 -32.65 -66.62
N GLY A 52 -38.02 -32.01 -67.72
CA GLY A 52 -38.04 -30.54 -67.82
C GLY A 52 -36.75 -29.83 -67.45
N ALA A 53 -35.70 -30.55 -67.01
CA ALA A 53 -34.49 -29.92 -66.48
C ALA A 53 -33.72 -29.12 -67.55
N LEU A 54 -33.28 -27.89 -67.23
CA LEU A 54 -32.65 -26.94 -68.14
C LEU A 54 -31.20 -26.62 -67.74
N ALA A 55 -30.24 -26.94 -68.58
CA ALA A 55 -28.81 -26.59 -68.43
C ALA A 55 -28.40 -25.62 -69.55
N SER A 56 -28.40 -24.31 -69.30
CA SER A 56 -28.26 -23.27 -70.33
C SER A 56 -26.99 -22.42 -70.29
N GLY A 57 -26.07 -22.70 -69.36
CA GLY A 57 -24.75 -22.06 -69.29
C GLY A 57 -23.63 -23.01 -69.73
N ASN A 58 -22.43 -22.47 -69.95
CA ASN A 58 -21.25 -23.31 -70.21
C ASN A 58 -20.90 -24.13 -68.95
N TYR A 59 -20.54 -25.41 -69.11
CA TYR A 59 -20.21 -26.33 -68.01
C TYR A 59 -21.29 -26.46 -66.92
N THR A 60 -22.57 -26.44 -67.33
CA THR A 60 -23.70 -26.54 -66.39
C THR A 60 -24.18 -27.96 -66.12
N THR A 61 -24.73 -28.21 -64.93
CA THR A 61 -25.39 -29.49 -64.59
C THR A 61 -26.76 -29.23 -63.97
N ALA A 62 -27.85 -29.71 -64.58
CA ALA A 62 -29.22 -29.56 -64.06
C ALA A 62 -29.90 -30.94 -63.92
N ILE A 63 -30.07 -31.43 -62.68
CA ILE A 63 -30.60 -32.76 -62.40
C ILE A 63 -31.82 -32.65 -61.48
N GLY A 64 -33.02 -32.90 -62.00
CA GLY A 64 -34.26 -32.88 -61.22
C GLY A 64 -35.49 -32.58 -62.07
N GLY A 65 -36.41 -33.54 -62.18
CA GLY A 65 -37.62 -33.42 -62.99
C GLY A 65 -38.79 -32.70 -62.30
N SER A 66 -39.73 -32.19 -63.09
CA SER A 66 -41.00 -31.61 -62.66
C SER A 66 -41.93 -32.65 -62.04
N ASN A 67 -42.44 -32.36 -60.85
CA ASN A 67 -43.76 -32.82 -60.43
C ASN A 67 -44.77 -31.70 -60.77
N ALA A 68 -46.06 -32.02 -60.99
CA ALA A 68 -47.05 -31.17 -61.68
C ALA A 68 -47.40 -29.81 -61.03
N SER A 69 -46.71 -29.42 -59.95
CA SER A 69 -46.87 -28.17 -59.21
C SER A 69 -45.59 -27.31 -59.15
N LEU A 70 -44.46 -27.78 -59.69
CA LEU A 70 -43.15 -27.13 -59.51
C LEU A 70 -42.31 -27.15 -60.78
N ASN A 71 -41.60 -26.04 -61.03
CA ASN A 71 -40.61 -25.91 -62.10
C ASN A 71 -39.54 -27.02 -61.99
N ALA A 72 -38.88 -27.35 -63.10
CA ALA A 72 -37.77 -28.31 -63.11
C ALA A 72 -36.46 -27.72 -62.57
N ALA A 73 -35.42 -28.53 -62.45
CA ALA A 73 -34.06 -28.05 -62.18
C ALA A 73 -33.57 -27.12 -63.30
N GLN A 74 -32.96 -25.98 -62.96
CA GLN A 74 -32.46 -24.98 -63.90
C GLN A 74 -31.04 -24.54 -63.49
N ALA A 75 -30.06 -24.80 -64.33
CA ALA A 75 -28.69 -24.29 -64.21
C ALA A 75 -28.39 -23.42 -65.44
N THR A 76 -28.52 -22.09 -65.30
CA THR A 76 -28.58 -21.17 -66.45
C THR A 76 -27.37 -20.26 -66.63
N ALA A 77 -26.44 -20.25 -65.68
CA ALA A 77 -25.21 -19.47 -65.73
C ALA A 77 -23.96 -20.36 -65.81
N ASP A 78 -22.84 -19.82 -66.26
CA ASP A 78 -21.61 -20.60 -66.48
C ASP A 78 -21.08 -21.25 -65.19
N ASN A 79 -20.68 -22.52 -65.28
CA ASN A 79 -20.27 -23.39 -64.17
C ASN A 79 -21.35 -23.59 -63.07
N ALA A 80 -22.63 -23.40 -63.39
CA ALA A 80 -23.72 -23.59 -62.42
C ALA A 80 -24.18 -25.06 -62.32
N THR A 81 -24.49 -25.51 -61.09
CA THR A 81 -25.02 -26.85 -60.82
C THR A 81 -26.34 -26.76 -60.04
N ALA A 82 -27.44 -27.31 -60.57
CA ALA A 82 -28.74 -27.40 -59.90
C ALA A 82 -29.14 -28.87 -59.72
N LEU A 83 -29.31 -29.32 -58.48
CA LEU A 83 -29.61 -30.70 -58.13
C LEU A 83 -30.86 -30.80 -57.24
N GLY A 84 -32.00 -31.11 -57.83
CA GLY A 84 -33.31 -31.23 -57.20
C GLY A 84 -34.44 -30.65 -58.07
N ASN A 85 -35.67 -31.16 -57.94
CA ASN A 85 -36.85 -30.56 -58.57
C ASN A 85 -36.94 -29.06 -58.21
N GLY A 86 -37.07 -28.16 -59.18
CA GLY A 86 -37.16 -26.72 -58.94
C GLY A 86 -35.90 -26.05 -58.38
N ALA A 87 -34.76 -26.76 -58.31
CA ALA A 87 -33.48 -26.15 -57.97
C ALA A 87 -33.06 -25.15 -59.07
N GLN A 88 -32.60 -23.96 -58.69
CA GLN A 88 -32.27 -22.86 -59.62
C GLN A 88 -30.88 -22.31 -59.30
N ALA A 89 -29.89 -22.66 -60.12
CA ALA A 89 -28.53 -22.12 -60.07
C ALA A 89 -28.36 -21.12 -61.21
N THR A 90 -28.58 -19.84 -60.90
CA THR A 90 -28.71 -18.75 -61.89
C THR A 90 -27.54 -17.76 -61.88
N ALA A 91 -26.54 -17.98 -61.03
CA ALA A 91 -25.31 -17.20 -60.98
C ALA A 91 -24.08 -18.03 -61.36
N ILE A 92 -23.02 -17.34 -61.82
CA ILE A 92 -21.77 -17.97 -62.28
C ILE A 92 -21.10 -18.72 -61.11
N ASN A 93 -20.61 -19.94 -61.37
CA ASN A 93 -19.94 -20.78 -60.37
C ASN A 93 -20.80 -20.98 -59.10
N SER A 94 -22.07 -21.34 -59.27
CA SER A 94 -23.01 -21.52 -58.15
C SER A 94 -23.63 -22.92 -58.13
N VAL A 95 -23.97 -23.41 -56.93
CA VAL A 95 -24.54 -24.75 -56.72
C VAL A 95 -25.85 -24.63 -55.94
N ALA A 96 -26.98 -24.99 -56.55
CA ALA A 96 -28.27 -25.14 -55.88
C ALA A 96 -28.51 -26.62 -55.56
N LEU A 97 -28.55 -26.99 -54.28
CA LEU A 97 -28.63 -28.36 -53.79
C LEU A 97 -29.94 -28.59 -53.03
N GLY A 98 -30.74 -29.56 -53.46
CA GLY A 98 -32.06 -29.87 -52.92
C GLY A 98 -33.21 -29.24 -53.72
N GLN A 99 -34.42 -29.78 -53.49
CA GLN A 99 -35.65 -29.34 -54.15
C GLN A 99 -35.91 -27.84 -53.86
N GLY A 100 -36.31 -27.05 -54.87
CA GLY A 100 -36.63 -25.64 -54.72
C GLY A 100 -35.49 -24.72 -54.25
N SER A 101 -34.25 -25.20 -54.16
CA SER A 101 -33.10 -24.40 -53.72
C SER A 101 -32.72 -23.36 -54.76
N VAL A 102 -32.34 -22.16 -54.33
CA VAL A 102 -31.98 -21.05 -55.24
C VAL A 102 -30.57 -20.55 -54.92
N ALA A 103 -29.69 -20.63 -55.91
CA ALA A 103 -28.34 -20.07 -55.89
C ALA A 103 -28.25 -18.93 -56.92
N SER A 104 -28.59 -17.73 -56.48
CA SER A 104 -28.63 -16.50 -57.29
C SER A 104 -27.43 -15.57 -57.07
N THR A 105 -26.42 -16.03 -56.32
CA THR A 105 -25.18 -15.29 -56.03
C THR A 105 -23.98 -16.09 -56.50
N ALA A 106 -23.04 -15.44 -57.20
CA ALA A 106 -21.88 -16.11 -57.76
C ALA A 106 -20.96 -16.69 -56.67
N ASN A 107 -20.29 -17.82 -56.96
CA ASN A 107 -19.40 -18.51 -56.01
C ASN A 107 -20.09 -19.00 -54.72
N THR A 108 -21.35 -19.44 -54.78
CA THR A 108 -22.10 -19.91 -53.59
C THR A 108 -22.68 -21.32 -53.76
N VAL A 109 -22.77 -22.05 -52.64
CA VAL A 109 -23.54 -23.29 -52.51
C VAL A 109 -24.78 -23.00 -51.67
N SER A 110 -25.97 -23.10 -52.27
CA SER A 110 -27.26 -22.88 -51.62
C SER A 110 -28.01 -24.20 -51.43
N VAL A 111 -28.35 -24.52 -50.19
CA VAL A 111 -29.13 -25.72 -49.83
C VAL A 111 -30.64 -25.46 -49.69
N GLY A 112 -31.11 -24.25 -50.02
CA GLY A 112 -32.50 -23.84 -49.85
C GLY A 112 -32.85 -22.55 -50.59
N SER A 113 -33.95 -21.92 -50.18
CA SER A 113 -34.42 -20.63 -50.68
C SER A 113 -34.88 -19.74 -49.53
N ALA A 114 -35.26 -18.49 -49.83
CA ALA A 114 -35.80 -17.56 -48.84
C ALA A 114 -37.05 -18.08 -48.11
N THR A 115 -37.85 -18.95 -48.75
CA THR A 115 -39.07 -19.54 -48.19
C THR A 115 -38.90 -21.01 -47.78
N GLN A 116 -37.84 -21.68 -48.22
CA GLN A 116 -37.56 -23.09 -47.90
C GLN A 116 -36.09 -23.27 -47.50
N GLN A 117 -35.80 -23.03 -46.23
CA GLN A 117 -34.48 -23.30 -45.64
C GLN A 117 -34.32 -24.79 -45.31
N ARG A 118 -33.08 -25.25 -45.10
CA ARG A 118 -32.73 -26.63 -44.71
C ARG A 118 -31.66 -26.65 -43.63
N VAL A 119 -31.79 -27.59 -42.70
CA VAL A 119 -30.74 -27.91 -41.74
C VAL A 119 -29.72 -28.84 -42.41
N ILE A 120 -28.44 -28.47 -42.35
CA ILE A 120 -27.34 -29.35 -42.75
C ILE A 120 -26.98 -30.21 -41.55
N THR A 121 -27.25 -31.51 -41.61
CA THR A 121 -26.90 -32.48 -40.56
C THR A 121 -25.54 -33.12 -40.83
N ASN A 122 -24.90 -33.67 -39.80
CA ASN A 122 -23.57 -34.29 -39.87
C ASN A 122 -22.42 -33.34 -40.29
N MET A 123 -22.58 -32.03 -40.10
CA MET A 123 -21.44 -31.10 -40.16
C MET A 123 -20.49 -31.38 -38.99
N GLY A 124 -19.20 -31.56 -39.28
CA GLY A 124 -18.15 -31.52 -38.26
C GLY A 124 -18.03 -30.13 -37.66
N ALA A 125 -17.50 -30.05 -36.44
CA ALA A 125 -17.18 -28.77 -35.80
C ALA A 125 -16.03 -28.07 -36.56
N GLY A 126 -16.30 -26.90 -37.13
CA GLY A 126 -15.30 -26.13 -37.86
C GLY A 126 -14.18 -25.60 -36.95
N SER A 127 -12.97 -25.42 -37.47
CA SER A 127 -11.84 -24.90 -36.70
C SER A 127 -12.09 -23.47 -36.17
N ILE A 128 -12.00 -23.26 -34.85
CA ILE A 128 -12.10 -21.92 -34.24
C ILE A 128 -10.70 -21.29 -34.23
N ALA A 129 -10.28 -20.81 -35.39
CA ALA A 129 -8.99 -20.16 -35.62
C ALA A 129 -9.16 -18.87 -36.43
N SER A 130 -8.24 -17.91 -36.25
CA SER A 130 -8.22 -16.69 -37.05
C SER A 130 -8.05 -17.03 -38.53
N GLY A 131 -8.96 -16.52 -39.37
CA GLY A 131 -8.98 -16.82 -40.81
C GLY A 131 -9.64 -18.14 -41.21
N SER A 132 -10.23 -18.91 -40.28
CA SER A 132 -11.02 -20.09 -40.65
C SER A 132 -12.24 -19.73 -41.49
N THR A 133 -12.45 -20.47 -42.58
CA THR A 133 -13.60 -20.36 -43.49
C THR A 133 -14.57 -21.53 -43.35
N GLU A 134 -14.40 -22.35 -42.31
CA GLU A 134 -15.22 -23.53 -42.04
C GLU A 134 -16.58 -23.15 -41.43
N GLY A 135 -17.60 -23.98 -41.68
CA GLY A 135 -18.93 -23.77 -41.10
C GLY A 135 -18.96 -24.06 -39.60
N VAL A 136 -19.43 -23.10 -38.80
CA VAL A 136 -19.62 -23.30 -37.35
C VAL A 136 -20.90 -24.10 -37.06
N THR A 137 -20.79 -25.06 -36.15
CA THR A 137 -21.95 -25.85 -35.69
C THR A 137 -22.72 -25.15 -34.59
N GLY A 138 -24.02 -25.48 -34.43
CA GLY A 138 -24.85 -24.93 -33.36
C GLY A 138 -24.29 -25.16 -31.95
N GLY A 139 -23.59 -26.27 -31.72
CA GLY A 139 -22.92 -26.56 -30.44
C GLY A 139 -21.76 -25.61 -30.13
N GLN A 140 -21.00 -25.18 -31.14
CA GLN A 140 -19.92 -24.21 -30.96
C GLN A 140 -20.48 -22.82 -30.63
N LEU A 141 -21.54 -22.39 -31.33
CA LEU A 141 -22.23 -21.13 -31.04
C LEU A 141 -22.90 -21.15 -29.66
N PHE A 142 -23.50 -22.28 -29.26
CA PHE A 142 -24.10 -22.47 -27.94
C PHE A 142 -23.05 -22.39 -26.81
N SER A 143 -21.85 -22.96 -27.02
CA SER A 143 -20.74 -22.85 -26.08
C SER A 143 -20.33 -21.37 -25.87
N VAL A 144 -20.14 -20.61 -26.96
CA VAL A 144 -19.82 -19.17 -26.90
C VAL A 144 -20.93 -18.38 -26.19
N SER A 145 -22.20 -18.65 -26.50
CA SER A 145 -23.35 -18.03 -25.84
C SER A 145 -23.37 -18.31 -24.33
N THR A 146 -23.08 -19.55 -23.93
CA THR A 146 -23.03 -19.98 -22.53
C THR A 146 -21.88 -19.32 -21.78
N SER A 147 -20.68 -19.25 -22.37
CA SER A 147 -19.54 -18.53 -21.80
C SER A 147 -19.83 -17.03 -21.64
N MET A 148 -20.48 -16.40 -22.63
CA MET A 148 -20.84 -14.99 -22.57
C MET A 148 -21.90 -14.72 -21.49
N SER A 149 -22.95 -15.55 -21.38
CA SER A 149 -23.95 -15.45 -20.32
C SER A 149 -23.33 -15.63 -18.93
N THR A 150 -22.41 -16.58 -18.77
CA THR A 150 -21.69 -16.82 -17.51
C THR A 150 -20.82 -15.60 -17.13
N GLY A 151 -20.14 -15.01 -18.11
CA GLY A 151 -19.36 -13.78 -17.92
C GLY A 151 -20.23 -12.60 -17.49
N ILE A 152 -21.39 -12.40 -18.12
CA ILE A 152 -22.34 -11.33 -17.79
C ILE A 152 -22.83 -11.48 -16.35
N SER A 153 -23.29 -12.68 -15.94
CA SER A 153 -23.72 -12.91 -14.54
C SER A 153 -22.58 -12.78 -13.53
N GLY A 154 -21.34 -13.05 -13.92
CA GLY A 154 -20.15 -12.73 -13.12
C GLY A 154 -19.99 -11.22 -12.88
N LEU A 155 -20.15 -10.41 -13.93
CA LEU A 155 -20.13 -8.95 -13.85
C LEU A 155 -21.29 -8.39 -13.01
N GLU A 156 -22.49 -8.96 -13.12
CA GLU A 156 -23.64 -8.60 -12.28
C GLU A 156 -23.37 -8.86 -10.78
N GLY A 157 -22.73 -9.99 -10.46
CA GLY A 157 -22.30 -10.32 -9.10
C GLY A 157 -21.23 -9.36 -8.55
N GLN A 158 -20.26 -8.97 -9.38
CA GLN A 158 -19.27 -7.94 -9.03
C GLN A 158 -19.92 -6.57 -8.78
N LEU A 159 -20.87 -6.16 -9.64
CA LEU A 159 -21.59 -4.89 -9.51
C LEU A 159 -22.47 -4.86 -8.25
N SER A 160 -23.14 -5.96 -7.92
CA SER A 160 -23.93 -6.12 -6.69
C SER A 160 -23.05 -6.03 -5.43
N SER A 161 -21.87 -6.66 -5.47
CA SER A 161 -20.89 -6.60 -4.39
C SER A 161 -20.36 -5.18 -4.18
N LEU A 162 -20.06 -4.45 -5.27
CA LEU A 162 -19.63 -3.05 -5.23
C LEU A 162 -20.72 -2.12 -4.69
N SER A 163 -21.98 -2.31 -5.11
CA SER A 163 -23.15 -1.57 -4.62
C SER A 163 -23.32 -1.75 -3.11
N THR A 164 -23.24 -2.99 -2.63
CA THR A 164 -23.34 -3.32 -1.20
C THR A 164 -22.20 -2.71 -0.38
N SER A 165 -20.96 -2.77 -0.90
CA SER A 165 -19.78 -2.14 -0.27
C SER A 165 -19.89 -0.61 -0.20
N THR A 166 -20.40 0.02 -1.27
CA THR A 166 -20.64 1.47 -1.32
C THR A 166 -21.71 1.89 -0.31
N ALA A 167 -22.82 1.15 -0.24
CA ALA A 167 -23.88 1.39 0.75
C ALA A 167 -23.37 1.24 2.19
N GLY A 168 -22.55 0.23 2.46
CA GLY A 168 -21.89 0.04 3.76
C GLY A 168 -20.97 1.22 4.12
N SER A 169 -20.13 1.66 3.18
CA SER A 169 -19.21 2.80 3.37
C SER A 169 -19.96 4.11 3.65
N VAL A 170 -21.08 4.36 2.94
CA VAL A 170 -21.96 5.52 3.19
C VAL A 170 -22.66 5.41 4.55
N GLY A 171 -23.05 4.21 4.97
CA GLY A 171 -23.58 3.93 6.33
C GLY A 171 -22.56 4.20 7.44
N SER A 172 -21.31 3.77 7.26
CA SER A 172 -20.22 4.09 8.20
C SER A 172 -19.89 5.58 8.24
N LEU A 173 -19.93 6.27 7.09
CA LEU A 173 -19.69 7.72 7.04
C LEU A 173 -20.80 8.52 7.73
N SER A 174 -22.08 8.15 7.52
CA SER A 174 -23.22 8.82 8.16
C SER A 174 -23.27 8.61 9.67
N THR A 175 -22.95 7.41 10.16
CA THR A 175 -22.83 7.14 11.60
C THR A 175 -21.63 7.85 12.22
N GLY A 176 -20.48 7.89 11.54
CA GLY A 176 -19.31 8.67 11.97
C GLY A 176 -19.59 10.18 12.04
N LEU A 177 -20.30 10.74 11.06
CA LEU A 177 -20.68 12.15 11.05
C LEU A 177 -21.67 12.50 12.18
N ALA A 178 -22.62 11.61 12.48
CA ALA A 178 -23.53 11.77 13.62
C ALA A 178 -22.79 11.74 14.97
N GLY A 179 -21.77 10.87 15.11
CA GLY A 179 -20.88 10.85 16.28
C GLY A 179 -20.11 12.15 16.45
N ALA A 180 -19.44 12.62 15.39
CA ALA A 180 -18.72 13.89 15.40
C ALA A 180 -19.62 15.10 15.74
N GLN A 181 -20.87 15.10 15.26
CA GLN A 181 -21.85 16.13 15.60
C GLN A 181 -22.26 16.09 17.08
N ALA A 182 -22.37 14.90 17.69
CA ALA A 182 -22.63 14.74 19.11
C ALA A 182 -21.44 15.22 19.96
N ASP A 183 -20.21 14.88 19.57
CA ASP A 183 -18.98 15.31 20.25
C ASP A 183 -18.80 16.84 20.21
N ILE A 184 -19.10 17.48 19.07
CA ILE A 184 -19.14 18.95 18.94
C ILE A 184 -20.19 19.54 19.89
N GLY A 185 -21.37 18.93 20.01
CA GLY A 185 -22.40 19.35 20.97
C GLY A 185 -21.95 19.26 22.43
N ASN A 186 -21.30 18.15 22.79
CA ASN A 186 -20.75 17.90 24.13
C ASN A 186 -19.62 18.88 24.47
N LEU A 187 -18.71 19.15 23.52
CA LEU A 187 -17.66 20.16 23.65
C LEU A 187 -18.23 21.55 23.85
N ASN A 188 -19.23 21.95 23.05
CA ASN A 188 -19.86 23.27 23.16
C ASN A 188 -20.58 23.46 24.52
N SER A 189 -21.25 22.42 25.03
CA SER A 189 -21.86 22.42 26.36
C SER A 189 -20.82 22.53 27.48
N SER A 190 -19.74 21.75 27.38
CA SER A 190 -18.63 21.74 28.35
C SER A 190 -17.91 23.08 28.40
N LEU A 191 -17.63 23.68 27.23
CA LEU A 191 -17.01 25.01 27.11
C LEU A 191 -17.92 26.10 27.67
N SER A 192 -19.22 26.03 27.41
CA SER A 192 -20.20 26.98 27.98
C SER A 192 -20.22 26.93 29.51
N THR A 193 -20.15 25.72 30.09
CA THR A 193 -20.08 25.51 31.54
C THR A 193 -18.75 26.00 32.13
N ALA A 194 -17.63 25.77 31.44
CA ALA A 194 -16.31 26.26 31.85
C ALA A 194 -16.25 27.80 31.84
N ILE A 195 -16.81 28.46 30.83
CA ILE A 195 -16.90 29.92 30.76
C ILE A 195 -17.77 30.48 31.91
N ALA A 196 -18.95 29.88 32.15
CA ALA A 196 -19.84 30.32 33.23
C ALA A 196 -19.22 30.17 34.63
N THR A 197 -18.54 29.05 34.90
CA THR A 197 -17.82 28.83 36.16
C THR A 197 -16.63 29.79 36.33
N GLY A 198 -15.87 30.04 35.26
CA GLY A 198 -14.79 31.05 35.27
C GLY A 198 -15.30 32.47 35.55
N GLN A 199 -16.44 32.86 34.96
CA GLN A 199 -17.09 34.15 35.24
C GLN A 199 -17.60 34.24 36.69
N ALA A 200 -18.11 33.16 37.27
CA ALA A 200 -18.54 33.12 38.67
C ALA A 200 -17.35 33.21 39.65
N GLN A 201 -16.23 32.53 39.35
CA GLN A 201 -14.99 32.66 40.12
C GLN A 201 -14.40 34.08 40.02
N GLY A 202 -14.40 34.69 38.84
CA GLY A 202 -13.94 36.07 38.65
C GLY A 202 -14.78 37.10 39.44
N GLN A 203 -16.11 36.94 39.46
CA GLN A 203 -17.00 37.77 40.30
C GLN A 203 -16.76 37.55 41.80
N SER A 204 -16.54 36.30 42.23
CA SER A 204 -16.23 35.99 43.63
C SER A 204 -14.91 36.66 44.05
N LEU A 205 -13.87 36.54 43.22
CA LEU A 205 -12.57 37.16 43.47
C LEU A 205 -12.64 38.68 43.49
N SER A 206 -13.38 39.31 42.58
CA SER A 206 -13.56 40.77 42.58
C SER A 206 -14.27 41.27 43.85
N THR A 207 -15.23 40.50 44.36
CA THR A 207 -15.93 40.78 45.62
C THR A 207 -15.00 40.61 46.83
N SER A 208 -14.16 39.57 46.85
CA SER A 208 -13.12 39.38 47.88
C SER A 208 -12.09 40.52 47.89
N ILE A 209 -11.65 40.98 46.71
CA ILE A 209 -10.72 42.11 46.58
C ILE A 209 -11.38 43.41 47.06
N ALA A 210 -12.64 43.66 46.72
CA ALA A 210 -13.39 44.83 47.22
C ALA A 210 -13.55 44.81 48.75
N GLY A 211 -13.81 43.63 49.33
CA GLY A 211 -13.83 43.42 50.79
C GLY A 211 -12.47 43.71 51.43
N ALA A 212 -11.39 43.13 50.90
CA ALA A 212 -10.02 43.37 51.38
C ALA A 212 -9.62 44.85 51.29
N ASN A 213 -9.95 45.53 50.19
CA ASN A 213 -9.69 46.96 50.02
C ASN A 213 -10.45 47.82 51.04
N SER A 214 -11.68 47.41 51.39
CA SER A 214 -12.48 48.05 52.44
C SER A 214 -11.85 47.86 53.83
N SER A 215 -11.30 46.67 54.13
CA SER A 215 -10.55 46.40 55.36
C SER A 215 -9.23 47.17 55.45
N VAL A 216 -8.51 47.33 54.33
CA VAL A 216 -7.29 48.16 54.28
C VAL A 216 -7.64 49.63 54.49
N SER A 217 -8.73 50.12 53.92
CA SER A 217 -9.22 51.50 54.12
C SER A 217 -9.62 51.79 55.58
N SER A 218 -10.32 50.86 56.24
CA SER A 218 -10.70 51.03 57.65
C SER A 218 -9.49 50.96 58.58
N LEU A 219 -8.52 50.07 58.31
CA LEU A 219 -7.25 50.03 59.02
C LEU A 219 -6.44 51.32 58.84
N SER A 220 -6.34 51.84 57.60
CA SER A 220 -5.70 53.12 57.30
C SER A 220 -6.31 54.28 58.09
N THR A 221 -7.65 54.33 58.17
CA THR A 221 -8.38 55.33 58.98
C THR A 221 -8.06 55.18 60.47
N SER A 222 -8.02 53.95 61.00
CA SER A 222 -7.66 53.68 62.40
C SER A 222 -6.21 54.09 62.74
N VAL A 223 -5.25 53.73 61.88
CA VAL A 223 -3.84 54.10 62.04
C VAL A 223 -3.67 55.62 61.97
N THR A 224 -4.34 56.29 61.03
CA THR A 224 -4.34 57.76 60.92
C THR A 224 -4.90 58.40 62.20
N GLY A 225 -5.96 57.86 62.78
CA GLY A 225 -6.51 58.30 64.06
C GLY A 225 -5.52 58.11 65.23
N GLN A 226 -4.86 56.96 65.32
CA GLN A 226 -3.85 56.68 66.35
C GLN A 226 -2.62 57.59 66.23
N VAL A 227 -2.12 57.81 65.01
CA VAL A 227 -1.04 58.77 64.72
C VAL A 227 -1.48 60.20 65.07
N GLY A 228 -2.73 60.57 64.79
CA GLY A 228 -3.31 61.83 65.22
C GLY A 228 -3.25 62.02 66.74
N SER A 229 -3.77 61.07 67.51
CA SER A 229 -3.72 61.08 68.98
C SER A 229 -2.31 61.05 69.55
N LEU A 230 -1.38 60.34 68.90
CA LEU A 230 0.04 60.34 69.29
C LEU A 230 0.69 61.70 69.01
N SER A 231 0.37 62.34 67.88
CA SER A 231 0.91 63.65 67.52
C SER A 231 0.45 64.75 68.47
N THR A 232 -0.81 64.72 68.93
CA THR A 232 -1.33 65.68 69.93
C THR A 232 -0.74 65.43 71.32
N GLY A 233 -0.57 64.16 71.72
CA GLY A 233 0.14 63.79 72.94
C GLY A 233 1.61 64.24 72.94
N LEU A 234 2.33 64.03 71.82
CA LEU A 234 3.71 64.44 71.67
C LEU A 234 3.87 65.97 71.62
N ALA A 235 2.92 66.69 71.00
CA ALA A 235 2.88 68.15 71.05
C ALA A 235 2.67 68.69 72.48
N GLY A 236 1.86 68.00 73.30
CA GLY A 236 1.75 68.28 74.73
C GLY A 236 3.08 68.11 75.46
N ALA A 237 3.73 66.95 75.31
CA ALA A 237 5.05 66.69 75.90
C ALA A 237 6.13 67.69 75.42
N GLN A 238 6.10 68.10 74.15
CA GLN A 238 6.98 69.12 73.59
C GLN A 238 6.76 70.50 74.27
N ALA A 239 5.51 70.86 74.57
CA ALA A 239 5.17 72.08 75.29
C ALA A 239 5.66 72.04 76.75
N ASP A 240 5.49 70.90 77.43
CA ASP A 240 6.00 70.69 78.79
C ASP A 240 7.53 70.78 78.85
N ILE A 241 8.23 70.14 77.89
CA ILE A 241 9.69 70.27 77.73
C ILE A 241 10.09 71.72 77.42
N GLY A 242 9.33 72.44 76.59
CA GLY A 242 9.56 73.86 76.30
C GLY A 242 9.46 74.74 77.54
N ASN A 243 8.43 74.52 78.37
CA ASN A 243 8.27 75.18 79.67
C ASN A 243 9.47 74.88 80.59
N LEU A 244 9.86 73.61 80.71
CA LEU A 244 11.01 73.17 81.52
C LEU A 244 12.33 73.81 81.05
N ASN A 245 12.56 73.84 79.73
CA ASN A 245 13.76 74.39 79.11
C ASN A 245 13.83 75.92 79.24
N SER A 246 12.69 76.62 79.27
CA SER A 246 12.65 78.05 79.56
C SER A 246 13.10 78.35 81.01
N GLY A 247 12.64 77.55 81.97
CA GLY A 247 13.06 77.63 83.37
C GLY A 247 14.56 77.34 83.55
N LEU A 248 15.05 76.28 82.89
CA LEU A 248 16.47 75.93 82.92
C LEU A 248 17.36 76.98 82.23
N SER A 249 16.91 77.55 81.10
CA SER A 249 17.65 78.61 80.40
C SER A 249 17.77 79.88 81.26
N THR A 250 16.73 80.23 82.01
CA THR A 250 16.76 81.34 82.98
C THR A 250 17.80 81.09 84.08
N ALA A 251 17.95 79.84 84.54
CA ALA A 251 18.98 79.46 85.51
C ALA A 251 20.41 79.46 84.92
N ILE A 252 20.60 78.99 83.68
CA ILE A 252 21.92 78.91 83.03
C ILE A 252 22.44 80.30 82.63
N ALA A 253 21.56 81.23 82.23
CA ALA A 253 21.94 82.61 81.92
C ALA A 253 22.60 83.33 83.11
N ALA A 254 22.18 83.01 84.35
CA ALA A 254 22.82 83.51 85.57
C ALA A 254 24.24 82.96 85.78
N GLY A 255 24.58 81.81 85.20
CA GLY A 255 25.91 81.17 85.33
C GLY A 255 26.92 81.56 84.25
N GLN A 256 26.49 81.74 82.99
CA GLN A 256 27.43 81.94 81.87
C GLN A 256 28.21 83.26 81.89
N ALA A 257 27.73 84.27 82.64
CA ALA A 257 28.47 85.52 82.88
C ALA A 257 29.87 85.30 83.49
N GLN A 258 30.13 84.14 84.12
CA GLN A 258 31.42 83.81 84.74
C GLN A 258 32.45 83.18 83.76
N GLY A 259 32.02 82.67 82.60
CA GLY A 259 32.83 81.70 81.83
C GLY A 259 33.70 82.23 80.69
N GLN A 260 33.49 83.46 80.21
CA GLN A 260 33.96 83.85 78.87
C GLN A 260 35.46 84.23 78.78
N SER A 261 36.19 84.29 79.92
CA SER A 261 37.63 84.61 79.97
C SER A 261 38.57 83.56 79.39
N LEU A 262 38.09 82.35 79.02
CA LEU A 262 38.93 81.20 78.71
C LEU A 262 39.24 80.98 77.21
N SER A 263 38.45 81.55 76.30
CA SER A 263 38.43 81.15 74.88
C SER A 263 39.61 81.66 74.03
N THR A 264 40.30 82.71 74.47
CA THR A 264 41.30 83.45 73.67
C THR A 264 42.60 82.69 73.36
N SER A 265 42.88 81.56 74.02
CA SER A 265 44.20 80.90 73.94
C SER A 265 44.39 79.87 72.81
N ILE A 266 43.33 79.33 72.20
CA ILE A 266 43.44 78.08 71.40
C ILE A 266 43.79 78.28 69.91
N ALA A 267 43.44 79.41 69.30
CA ALA A 267 43.46 79.54 67.83
C ALA A 267 44.86 79.54 67.18
N GLY A 268 45.94 79.78 67.92
CA GLY A 268 47.29 79.96 67.38
C GLY A 268 47.94 78.74 66.72
N ALA A 269 47.40 77.53 66.92
CA ALA A 269 48.07 76.28 66.51
C ALA A 269 47.91 75.89 65.03
N ASN A 270 46.90 76.40 64.31
CA ASN A 270 46.44 75.76 63.06
C ASN A 270 47.25 76.15 61.80
N SER A 271 48.09 77.18 61.85
CA SER A 271 48.70 77.80 60.66
C SER A 271 49.81 76.96 59.98
N SER A 272 50.33 75.91 60.64
CA SER A 272 51.56 75.22 60.20
C SER A 272 51.38 74.17 59.09
N ILE A 273 50.14 73.79 58.75
CA ILE A 273 49.85 72.62 57.87
C ILE A 273 49.93 72.95 56.36
N SER A 274 49.99 74.24 55.99
CA SER A 274 49.75 74.72 54.61
C SER A 274 50.85 74.41 53.56
N SER A 275 52.08 74.08 53.97
CA SER A 275 53.27 74.28 53.11
C SER A 275 53.67 73.14 52.14
N LEU A 276 53.07 71.94 52.21
CA LEU A 276 53.73 70.73 51.68
C LEU A 276 53.40 70.33 50.22
N SER A 277 52.19 70.59 49.70
CA SER A 277 51.66 69.85 48.53
C SER A 277 51.98 70.44 47.14
N ILE A 278 52.69 71.55 47.04
CA ILE A 278 52.95 72.28 45.77
C ILE A 278 53.83 71.49 44.75
N SER A 279 54.49 70.41 45.16
CA SER A 279 55.60 69.78 44.43
C SER A 279 55.26 68.93 43.18
N VAL A 280 53.99 68.66 42.85
CA VAL A 280 53.63 67.58 41.88
C VAL A 280 53.50 68.03 40.42
N THR A 281 53.44 69.34 40.14
CA THR A 281 53.04 69.96 38.85
C THR A 281 54.04 69.83 37.69
N GLY A 282 54.89 68.79 37.63
CA GLY A 282 56.14 68.81 36.83
C GLY A 282 56.14 68.24 35.40
N GLN A 283 55.62 67.02 35.16
CA GLN A 283 56.28 66.13 34.16
C GLN A 283 55.60 65.87 32.80
N VAL A 284 54.37 66.30 32.51
CA VAL A 284 53.59 65.74 31.36
C VAL A 284 53.66 66.57 30.05
N GLY A 285 54.41 67.67 29.99
CA GLY A 285 54.36 68.64 28.86
C GLY A 285 55.04 68.27 27.54
N SER A 286 55.50 67.03 27.30
CA SER A 286 56.69 66.82 26.46
C SER A 286 56.56 66.30 25.01
N LEU A 287 55.40 65.88 24.47
CA LEU A 287 55.41 65.20 23.14
C LEU A 287 54.36 65.62 22.10
N SER A 288 54.32 66.94 21.93
CA SER A 288 53.76 67.76 20.85
C SER A 288 54.26 67.50 19.40
N THR A 289 54.72 66.29 19.01
CA THR A 289 55.55 66.12 17.78
C THR A 289 54.96 65.33 16.60
N GLY A 290 53.78 64.69 16.72
CA GLY A 290 53.21 63.83 15.65
C GLY A 290 52.67 64.55 14.39
N LEU A 291 52.63 65.89 14.38
CA LEU A 291 51.94 66.73 13.38
C LEU A 291 52.61 66.79 11.99
N ALA A 292 53.61 65.95 11.70
CA ALA A 292 54.43 66.02 10.48
C ALA A 292 53.83 65.35 9.23
N GLY A 293 52.80 64.51 9.36
CA GLY A 293 52.30 63.65 8.27
C GLY A 293 51.44 64.33 7.20
N ALA A 294 50.94 65.54 7.44
CA ALA A 294 49.90 66.17 6.59
C ALA A 294 50.39 66.74 5.24
N GLN A 295 51.68 66.63 4.91
CA GLN A 295 52.32 67.45 3.87
C GLN A 295 52.55 66.73 2.51
N ALA A 296 52.40 65.40 2.42
CA ALA A 296 52.92 64.62 1.28
C ALA A 296 51.91 64.33 0.14
N ASP A 297 50.80 63.64 0.43
CA ASP A 297 50.04 62.94 -0.64
C ASP A 297 49.20 63.87 -1.53
N ILE A 298 48.84 65.06 -1.05
CA ILE A 298 48.21 66.12 -1.86
C ILE A 298 49.22 66.68 -2.92
N GLY A 299 50.51 66.43 -2.74
CA GLY A 299 51.59 66.80 -3.67
C GLY A 299 51.73 65.89 -4.89
N ASN A 300 51.08 64.72 -4.94
CA ASN A 300 51.01 63.89 -6.15
C ASN A 300 49.86 64.29 -7.08
N LEU A 301 49.78 65.62 -7.25
CA LEU A 301 49.56 66.33 -8.51
C LEU A 301 49.11 65.42 -9.68
N ASN A 302 47.97 65.67 -10.31
CA ASN A 302 47.76 66.86 -11.15
C ASN A 302 48.83 67.05 -12.27
N SER A 303 49.67 66.04 -12.53
CA SER A 303 50.71 66.04 -13.57
C SER A 303 50.51 64.91 -14.59
N GLY A 304 49.96 63.76 -14.17
CA GLY A 304 49.90 62.55 -15.00
C GLY A 304 48.91 62.62 -16.17
N LEU A 305 47.61 62.53 -15.89
CA LEU A 305 46.64 62.03 -16.87
C LEU A 305 45.65 63.02 -17.47
N SER A 306 45.76 64.31 -17.12
CA SER A 306 45.32 65.41 -18.00
C SER A 306 45.90 65.28 -19.42
N THR A 307 47.04 64.59 -19.55
CA THR A 307 47.71 64.23 -20.81
C THR A 307 46.95 63.20 -21.67
N ALA A 308 46.19 62.26 -21.09
CA ALA A 308 45.47 61.25 -21.88
C ALA A 308 44.15 61.76 -22.46
N ILE A 309 43.49 62.69 -21.76
CA ILE A 309 42.22 63.28 -22.23
C ILE A 309 42.46 64.14 -23.49
N ALA A 310 43.65 64.72 -23.64
CA ALA A 310 44.05 65.47 -24.84
C ALA A 310 44.36 64.60 -26.08
N THR A 311 44.70 63.31 -25.92
CA THR A 311 45.08 62.43 -27.05
C THR A 311 43.89 61.73 -27.71
N GLY A 312 42.75 61.61 -27.02
CA GLY A 312 41.54 60.96 -27.55
C GLY A 312 40.79 61.73 -28.65
N GLN A 313 40.96 63.06 -28.75
CA GLN A 313 40.20 63.89 -29.68
C GLN A 313 40.83 64.05 -31.08
N ALA A 314 42.09 63.63 -31.27
CA ALA A 314 42.81 63.81 -32.54
C ALA A 314 42.67 62.64 -33.53
N GLN A 315 42.27 61.43 -33.09
CA GLN A 315 42.15 60.27 -33.98
C GLN A 315 40.80 60.16 -34.72
N GLY A 316 39.77 60.89 -34.29
CA GLY A 316 38.44 60.87 -34.90
C GLY A 316 38.29 61.65 -36.22
N GLN A 317 39.30 62.41 -36.64
CA GLN A 317 39.20 63.35 -37.77
C GLN A 317 39.77 62.84 -39.11
N SER A 318 40.55 61.74 -39.11
CA SER A 318 41.14 61.16 -40.35
C SER A 318 40.36 59.98 -40.93
N LEU A 319 39.49 59.32 -40.16
CA LEU A 319 38.77 58.13 -40.63
C LEU A 319 37.52 58.48 -41.45
N SER A 320 36.91 59.65 -41.20
CA SER A 320 35.71 60.14 -41.91
C SER A 320 36.02 60.64 -43.33
N THR A 321 37.21 61.16 -43.58
CA THR A 321 37.64 61.67 -44.90
C THR A 321 37.99 60.56 -45.89
N SER A 322 38.53 59.42 -45.44
CA SER A 322 38.87 58.29 -46.33
C SER A 322 37.64 57.52 -46.84
N ILE A 323 36.55 57.46 -46.07
CA ILE A 323 35.33 56.74 -46.48
C ILE A 323 34.51 57.53 -47.51
N ALA A 324 34.59 58.87 -47.50
CA ALA A 324 33.96 59.71 -48.52
C ALA A 324 34.60 59.57 -49.93
N GLY A 325 35.91 59.32 -50.00
CA GLY A 325 36.62 59.15 -51.28
C GLY A 325 36.31 57.84 -52.01
N ALA A 326 36.10 56.75 -51.27
CA ALA A 326 35.80 55.43 -51.86
C ALA A 326 34.45 55.40 -52.62
N ASN A 327 33.48 56.21 -52.19
CA ASN A 327 32.16 56.27 -52.80
C ASN A 327 32.15 56.99 -54.17
N SER A 328 33.15 57.82 -54.46
CA SER A 328 33.26 58.59 -55.71
C SER A 328 33.83 57.76 -56.87
N SER A 329 34.76 56.84 -56.58
CA SER A 329 35.43 55.99 -57.59
C SER A 329 34.54 54.89 -58.17
N ILE A 330 33.47 54.49 -57.46
CA ILE A 330 32.52 53.48 -57.92
C ILE A 330 31.54 54.07 -58.95
N SER A 331 31.28 55.38 -58.91
CA SER A 331 30.38 56.07 -59.84
C SER A 331 31.03 56.30 -61.23
N SER A 332 32.35 56.52 -61.30
CA SER A 332 33.05 56.78 -62.56
C SER A 332 33.30 55.54 -63.42
N LEU A 333 33.42 54.35 -62.81
CA LEU A 333 33.64 53.08 -63.53
C LEU A 333 32.41 52.64 -64.35
N SER A 334 31.20 53.00 -63.89
CA SER A 334 29.93 52.69 -64.56
C SER A 334 29.78 53.34 -65.95
N THR A 335 30.44 54.48 -66.17
CA THR A 335 30.31 55.30 -67.40
C THR A 335 31.28 54.89 -68.51
N SER A 336 32.34 54.13 -68.20
CA SER A 336 33.37 53.74 -69.18
C SER A 336 33.00 52.49 -69.97
N THR A 337 32.33 51.52 -69.33
CA THR A 337 31.97 50.21 -69.92
C THR A 337 30.98 50.32 -71.10
N SER A 338 30.14 51.37 -71.12
CA SER A 338 29.15 51.61 -72.16
C SER A 338 29.72 52.16 -73.48
N ALA A 339 30.97 52.63 -73.51
CA ALA A 339 31.62 53.14 -74.72
C ALA A 339 32.23 52.03 -75.59
N SER A 340 32.78 50.97 -74.99
CA SER A 340 33.53 49.92 -75.71
C SER A 340 32.67 49.02 -76.61
N ILE A 341 31.38 48.92 -76.34
CA ILE A 341 30.46 48.04 -77.10
C ILE A 341 30.18 48.59 -78.51
N ASN A 342 30.32 49.90 -78.74
CA ASN A 342 30.04 50.53 -80.04
C ASN A 342 31.07 50.16 -81.13
N GLY A 343 32.35 49.98 -80.74
CA GLY A 343 33.45 49.67 -81.64
C GLY A 343 33.42 48.27 -82.27
N LEU A 344 32.58 47.36 -81.77
CA LEU A 344 32.44 45.99 -82.29
C LEU A 344 31.73 45.93 -83.65
N SER A 345 31.11 47.04 -84.09
CA SER A 345 30.27 47.12 -85.29
C SER A 345 31.02 47.23 -86.63
N THR A 346 32.28 47.69 -86.62
CA THR A 346 33.00 48.06 -87.86
C THR A 346 33.86 46.95 -88.48
N GLY A 347 34.28 45.95 -87.70
CA GLY A 347 35.16 44.87 -88.18
C GLY A 347 34.51 43.86 -89.13
N LEU A 348 33.18 43.76 -89.14
CA LEU A 348 32.42 42.73 -89.86
C LEU A 348 32.48 42.87 -91.40
N ALA A 349 32.90 44.03 -91.91
CA ALA A 349 32.90 44.33 -93.35
C ALA A 349 34.01 43.63 -94.16
N GLN A 350 35.11 43.17 -93.55
CA GLN A 350 36.28 42.66 -94.29
C GLN A 350 36.16 41.19 -94.77
N THR A 351 35.18 40.42 -94.30
CA THR A 351 35.05 38.97 -94.60
C THR A 351 34.51 38.68 -96.01
N HIS A 352 33.89 39.65 -96.69
CA HIS A 352 33.10 39.40 -97.91
C HIS A 352 33.94 39.17 -99.19
N SER A 353 35.18 39.66 -99.27
CA SER A 353 35.95 39.74 -100.52
C SER A 353 36.71 38.46 -100.92
N GLY A 354 37.03 37.57 -99.97
CA GLY A 354 37.88 36.40 -100.24
C GLY A 354 37.20 35.23 -100.98
N LEU A 355 35.87 35.22 -101.07
CA LEU A 355 35.09 34.04 -101.46
C LEU A 355 34.94 33.86 -103.00
N SER A 356 35.23 34.89 -103.80
CA SER A 356 34.91 34.90 -105.24
C SER A 356 35.86 34.06 -106.11
N SER A 357 37.16 34.05 -105.79
CA SER A 357 38.21 33.59 -106.71
C SER A 357 38.37 32.07 -106.84
N LEU A 358 37.71 31.28 -105.99
CA LEU A 358 37.84 29.82 -105.94
C LEU A 358 36.98 29.08 -107.00
N SER A 359 36.01 29.78 -107.60
CA SER A 359 34.88 29.15 -108.31
C SER A 359 35.19 28.64 -109.72
N THR A 360 35.95 29.39 -110.51
CA THR A 360 35.80 29.33 -111.99
C THR A 360 36.59 28.22 -112.69
N THR A 361 37.78 27.86 -112.21
CA THR A 361 38.74 27.05 -112.99
C THR A 361 38.54 25.53 -112.84
N THR A 362 38.03 25.07 -111.70
CA THR A 362 37.95 23.64 -111.36
C THR A 362 36.77 22.91 -112.02
N ALA A 363 35.76 23.65 -112.50
CA ALA A 363 34.48 23.09 -112.94
C ALA A 363 34.53 22.38 -114.31
N ALA A 364 35.37 22.84 -115.25
CA ALA A 364 35.29 22.40 -116.65
C ALA A 364 35.89 21.01 -116.90
N GLY A 365 37.06 20.70 -116.32
CA GLY A 365 37.78 19.45 -116.57
C GLY A 365 37.09 18.22 -115.95
N LEU A 366 36.39 18.40 -114.83
CA LEU A 366 35.73 17.31 -114.10
C LEU A 366 34.45 16.80 -114.81
N SER A 367 33.83 17.63 -115.64
CA SER A 367 32.54 17.37 -116.30
C SER A 367 32.58 16.19 -117.28
N ASN A 368 33.58 16.13 -118.16
CA ASN A 368 33.60 15.15 -119.26
C ASN A 368 34.07 13.75 -118.85
N LEU A 369 34.85 13.62 -117.77
CA LEU A 369 35.19 12.31 -117.20
C LEU A 369 34.03 11.75 -116.35
N SER A 370 33.27 12.64 -115.71
CA SER A 370 32.06 12.31 -114.95
C SER A 370 31.00 11.60 -115.81
N SER A 371 30.73 12.06 -117.03
CA SER A 371 29.64 11.53 -117.88
C SER A 371 29.85 10.07 -118.33
N SER A 372 31.07 9.70 -118.72
CA SER A 372 31.40 8.34 -119.17
C SER A 372 31.43 7.33 -118.01
N ILE A 373 32.00 7.73 -116.86
CA ILE A 373 31.96 6.93 -115.63
C ILE A 373 30.52 6.80 -115.12
N SER A 374 29.72 7.86 -115.22
CA SER A 374 28.30 7.85 -114.84
C SER A 374 27.52 6.77 -115.61
N THR A 375 27.68 6.63 -116.93
CA THR A 375 26.85 5.68 -117.69
C THR A 375 27.07 4.21 -117.29
N VAL A 376 28.33 3.78 -117.08
CA VAL A 376 28.65 2.45 -116.56
C VAL A 376 28.21 2.33 -115.10
N GLY A 377 28.42 3.39 -114.32
CA GLY A 377 27.90 3.52 -112.95
C GLY A 377 26.39 3.35 -112.86
N GLN A 378 25.61 3.84 -113.82
CA GLN A 378 24.15 3.76 -113.84
C GLN A 378 23.64 2.33 -114.12
N GLN A 379 24.34 1.53 -114.93
CA GLN A 379 23.96 0.12 -115.16
C GLN A 379 24.32 -0.78 -113.97
N VAL A 380 25.48 -0.57 -113.36
CA VAL A 380 25.84 -1.26 -112.11
C VAL A 380 24.94 -0.80 -110.96
N SER A 381 24.60 0.49 -110.91
CA SER A 381 23.69 1.05 -109.91
C SER A 381 22.26 0.58 -110.10
N SER A 382 21.73 0.38 -111.31
CA SER A 382 20.35 -0.10 -111.49
C SER A 382 20.21 -1.56 -111.06
N LEU A 383 21.20 -2.41 -111.37
CA LEU A 383 21.24 -3.80 -110.91
C LEU A 383 21.45 -3.87 -109.39
N SER A 384 22.39 -3.08 -108.86
CA SER A 384 22.60 -2.93 -107.41
C SER A 384 21.35 -2.42 -106.70
N THR A 385 20.63 -1.44 -107.25
CA THR A 385 19.39 -0.88 -106.69
C THR A 385 18.24 -1.89 -106.76
N SER A 386 18.19 -2.75 -107.78
CA SER A 386 17.18 -3.82 -107.86
C SER A 386 17.44 -4.93 -106.83
N THR A 387 18.70 -5.34 -106.65
CA THR A 387 19.08 -6.35 -105.65
C THR A 387 19.01 -5.79 -104.23
N ALA A 388 19.54 -4.58 -103.98
CA ALA A 388 19.42 -3.87 -102.71
C ALA A 388 17.97 -3.42 -102.43
N GLY A 389 17.13 -3.26 -103.46
CA GLY A 389 15.70 -3.03 -103.33
C GLY A 389 14.99 -4.28 -102.83
N GLN A 390 15.27 -5.46 -103.38
CA GLN A 390 14.70 -6.72 -102.90
C GLN A 390 15.23 -7.12 -101.52
N VAL A 391 16.55 -7.02 -101.29
CA VAL A 391 17.17 -7.21 -99.97
C VAL A 391 16.69 -6.15 -98.99
N GLY A 392 16.39 -4.92 -99.45
CA GLY A 392 15.84 -3.82 -98.68
C GLY A 392 14.37 -4.00 -98.32
N SER A 393 13.54 -4.52 -99.22
CA SER A 393 12.16 -4.93 -98.93
C SER A 393 12.10 -6.14 -98.00
N LEU A 394 13.03 -7.09 -98.17
CA LEU A 394 13.15 -8.22 -97.26
C LEU A 394 13.72 -7.81 -95.90
N SER A 395 14.66 -6.87 -95.83
CA SER A 395 15.22 -6.36 -94.57
C SER A 395 14.29 -5.40 -93.86
N THR A 396 13.49 -4.59 -94.56
CA THR A 396 12.41 -3.78 -93.95
C THR A 396 11.20 -4.63 -93.57
N GLY A 397 10.88 -5.69 -94.32
CA GLY A 397 9.89 -6.69 -93.94
C GLY A 397 10.32 -7.49 -92.70
N LEU A 398 11.58 -7.94 -92.67
CA LEU A 398 12.16 -8.65 -91.52
C LEU A 398 12.38 -7.72 -90.33
N ALA A 399 12.85 -6.48 -90.53
CA ALA A 399 12.94 -5.47 -89.46
C ALA A 399 11.55 -5.03 -88.98
N GLY A 400 10.53 -5.03 -89.83
CA GLY A 400 9.12 -4.83 -89.46
C GLY A 400 8.59 -5.99 -88.61
N ALA A 401 8.88 -7.24 -89.00
CA ALA A 401 8.57 -8.42 -88.21
C ALA A 401 9.33 -8.43 -86.88
N THR A 402 10.64 -8.14 -86.88
CA THR A 402 11.47 -7.98 -85.68
C THR A 402 10.94 -6.83 -84.82
N SER A 403 10.56 -5.68 -85.38
CA SER A 403 9.98 -4.56 -84.63
C SER A 403 8.61 -4.91 -84.07
N SER A 404 7.81 -5.70 -84.77
CA SER A 404 6.52 -6.20 -84.27
C SER A 404 6.72 -7.22 -83.16
N ILE A 405 7.71 -8.12 -83.28
CA ILE A 405 8.10 -9.09 -82.23
C ILE A 405 8.72 -8.36 -81.04
N THR A 406 9.51 -7.30 -81.24
CA THR A 406 10.09 -6.46 -80.19
C THR A 406 9.04 -5.56 -79.54
N SER A 407 8.05 -5.07 -80.29
CA SER A 407 6.90 -4.32 -79.74
C SER A 407 5.94 -5.25 -78.99
N LEU A 408 5.81 -6.50 -79.44
CA LEU A 408 5.03 -7.53 -78.75
C LEU A 408 5.78 -8.05 -77.51
N SER A 409 7.11 -8.16 -77.53
CA SER A 409 7.90 -8.58 -76.37
C SER A 409 8.06 -7.46 -75.35
N THR A 410 8.24 -6.20 -75.76
CA THR A 410 8.17 -5.04 -74.86
C THR A 410 6.74 -4.80 -74.38
N GLY A 411 5.72 -5.00 -75.22
CA GLY A 411 4.31 -4.98 -74.82
C GLY A 411 3.95 -6.08 -73.82
N LEU A 412 4.44 -7.30 -74.01
CA LEU A 412 4.27 -8.40 -73.06
C LEU A 412 5.07 -8.15 -71.78
N SER A 413 6.27 -7.57 -71.87
CA SER A 413 7.09 -7.20 -70.71
C SER A 413 6.49 -6.04 -69.92
N THR A 414 5.85 -5.07 -70.58
CA THR A 414 5.11 -4.00 -69.90
C THR A 414 3.80 -4.53 -69.33
N VAL A 415 3.05 -5.40 -70.01
CA VAL A 415 1.87 -6.06 -69.42
C VAL A 415 2.25 -6.92 -68.22
N GLN A 416 3.32 -7.71 -68.29
CA GLN A 416 3.83 -8.51 -67.18
C GLN A 416 4.38 -7.62 -66.05
N GLY A 417 5.04 -6.51 -66.39
CA GLY A 417 5.49 -5.50 -65.43
C GLY A 417 4.33 -4.79 -64.73
N THR A 418 3.28 -4.40 -65.46
CA THR A 418 2.05 -3.80 -64.93
C THR A 418 1.27 -4.81 -64.10
N ALA A 419 1.18 -6.08 -64.51
CA ALA A 419 0.54 -7.14 -63.73
C ALA A 419 1.30 -7.42 -62.42
N ASN A 420 2.62 -7.53 -62.47
CA ASN A 420 3.46 -7.69 -61.27
C ASN A 420 3.40 -6.45 -60.36
N THR A 421 3.34 -5.25 -60.93
CA THR A 421 3.20 -3.99 -60.17
C THR A 421 1.80 -3.91 -59.54
N ALA A 422 0.74 -4.28 -60.26
CA ALA A 422 -0.62 -4.33 -59.73
C ALA A 422 -0.76 -5.38 -58.62
N LEU A 423 -0.14 -6.56 -58.77
CA LEU A 423 -0.13 -7.62 -57.77
C LEU A 423 0.71 -7.24 -56.53
N GLY A 424 1.81 -6.50 -56.70
CA GLY A 424 2.59 -5.94 -55.61
C GLY A 424 1.87 -4.81 -54.86
N LEU A 425 1.21 -3.91 -55.60
CA LEU A 425 0.35 -2.86 -55.03
C LEU A 425 -0.83 -3.46 -54.27
N ALA A 426 -1.45 -4.53 -54.78
CA ALA A 426 -2.58 -5.21 -54.12
C ALA A 426 -2.19 -5.88 -52.79
N GLN A 427 -0.95 -6.35 -52.62
CA GLN A 427 -0.50 -6.98 -51.37
C GLN A 427 -0.29 -5.97 -50.23
N ASN A 428 0.19 -4.75 -50.55
CA ASN A 428 0.36 -3.65 -49.60
C ASN A 428 -0.72 -2.56 -49.75
N SER A 429 -1.94 -2.95 -50.18
CA SER A 429 -3.05 -2.01 -50.40
C SER A 429 -3.87 -1.74 -49.13
N ALA A 430 -4.39 -0.51 -49.05
CA ALA A 430 -5.47 -0.13 -48.15
C ALA A 430 -6.79 -0.18 -48.92
N GLN A 431 -7.71 -1.06 -48.53
CA GLN A 431 -8.97 -1.30 -49.25
C GLN A 431 -10.17 -0.90 -48.39
N TYR A 432 -11.06 -0.08 -48.93
CA TYR A 432 -12.33 0.21 -48.28
C TYR A 432 -13.28 -0.97 -48.42
N GLY A 433 -13.81 -1.46 -47.31
CA GLY A 433 -14.89 -2.45 -47.30
C GLY A 433 -16.18 -1.88 -47.90
N ALA A 434 -17.10 -2.78 -48.27
CA ALA A 434 -18.41 -2.38 -48.79
C ALA A 434 -19.09 -1.37 -47.84
N ASN A 435 -19.67 -0.30 -48.42
CA ASN A 435 -20.23 0.87 -47.72
C ASN A 435 -19.22 1.87 -47.11
N GLY A 436 -17.90 1.69 -47.32
CA GLY A 436 -16.87 2.70 -46.99
C GLY A 436 -16.56 2.89 -45.50
N GLN A 437 -17.18 2.10 -44.61
CA GLN A 437 -17.08 2.24 -43.14
C GLN A 437 -15.93 1.43 -42.51
N SER A 438 -15.17 0.69 -43.31
CA SER A 438 -14.02 -0.11 -42.87
C SER A 438 -12.88 0.09 -43.84
N LEU A 439 -11.65 0.27 -43.34
CA LEU A 439 -10.42 0.33 -44.12
C LEU A 439 -9.54 -0.86 -43.73
N GLN A 440 -9.43 -1.84 -44.62
CA GLN A 440 -8.60 -3.03 -44.42
C GLN A 440 -7.21 -2.79 -44.98
N LEU A 441 -6.20 -2.86 -44.13
CA LEU A 441 -4.79 -2.80 -44.52
C LEU A 441 -4.26 -4.23 -44.70
N ASN A 442 -3.54 -4.49 -45.79
CA ASN A 442 -2.94 -5.80 -46.11
C ASN A 442 -3.95 -6.97 -46.15
N SER A 443 -5.17 -6.73 -46.67
CA SER A 443 -6.25 -7.73 -46.77
C SER A 443 -5.89 -9.03 -47.51
N ASN A 444 -4.76 -9.06 -48.23
CA ASN A 444 -4.26 -10.21 -48.99
C ASN A 444 -3.18 -11.03 -48.25
N GLY A 445 -3.12 -10.98 -46.91
CA GLY A 445 -2.28 -11.87 -46.10
C GLY A 445 -0.85 -11.40 -45.84
N GLY A 446 -0.58 -10.09 -45.94
CA GLY A 446 0.69 -9.51 -45.51
C GLY A 446 0.85 -9.48 -43.99
N ALA A 447 2.10 -9.35 -43.50
CA ALA A 447 2.35 -9.08 -42.08
C ALA A 447 1.70 -7.73 -41.65
N GLY A 448 1.40 -7.59 -40.35
CA GLY A 448 0.64 -6.46 -39.83
C GLY A 448 1.31 -5.09 -40.08
N THR A 449 0.54 -4.15 -40.63
CA THR A 449 1.03 -2.82 -41.03
C THR A 449 1.14 -1.87 -39.83
N THR A 450 2.33 -1.30 -39.59
CA THR A 450 2.49 -0.17 -38.68
C THR A 450 2.00 1.12 -39.33
N ILE A 451 0.94 1.73 -38.78
CA ILE A 451 0.45 3.03 -39.24
C ILE A 451 1.25 4.13 -38.51
N SER A 452 2.17 4.77 -39.22
CA SER A 452 2.93 5.93 -38.71
C SER A 452 2.14 7.23 -38.87
N ASN A 453 2.51 8.26 -38.10
CA ASN A 453 1.90 9.60 -38.13
C ASN A 453 0.41 9.68 -37.74
N VAL A 454 -0.12 8.68 -37.01
CA VAL A 454 -1.45 8.77 -36.39
C VAL A 454 -1.44 9.89 -35.33
N ARG A 455 -2.03 11.03 -35.66
CA ARG A 455 -2.25 12.12 -34.71
C ARG A 455 -3.21 11.66 -33.61
N ALA A 456 -3.08 12.21 -32.41
CA ALA A 456 -3.96 11.87 -31.30
C ALA A 456 -5.43 12.14 -31.66
N GLY A 457 -6.26 11.09 -31.63
CA GLY A 457 -7.69 11.16 -31.93
C GLY A 457 -8.42 12.14 -31.01
N GLN A 458 -9.35 12.90 -31.59
CA GLN A 458 -10.16 13.91 -30.90
C GLN A 458 -11.65 13.52 -30.86
N ALA A 459 -12.12 12.76 -31.84
CA ALA A 459 -13.48 12.23 -31.92
C ALA A 459 -13.55 10.75 -31.49
N ALA A 460 -14.74 10.31 -31.06
CA ALA A 460 -14.96 8.94 -30.55
C ALA A 460 -14.74 7.80 -31.56
N GLY A 461 -14.62 8.11 -32.86
CA GLY A 461 -14.30 7.16 -33.92
C GLY A 461 -12.86 7.25 -34.45
N ASP A 462 -12.02 8.14 -33.89
CA ASP A 462 -10.64 8.29 -34.34
C ASP A 462 -9.75 7.14 -33.84
N ALA A 463 -8.70 6.82 -34.60
CA ALA A 463 -7.70 5.84 -34.16
C ALA A 463 -6.88 6.39 -32.98
N VAL A 464 -6.86 5.64 -31.88
CA VAL A 464 -6.04 5.94 -30.69
C VAL A 464 -4.56 5.65 -31.01
N ASN A 465 -3.69 6.63 -30.82
CA ASN A 465 -2.25 6.41 -31.00
C ASN A 465 -1.57 5.91 -29.71
N VAL A 466 -0.35 5.37 -29.83
CA VAL A 466 0.40 4.80 -28.70
C VAL A 466 0.61 5.82 -27.57
N GLY A 467 0.76 7.10 -27.88
CA GLY A 467 0.88 8.16 -26.87
C GLY A 467 -0.39 8.35 -26.04
N GLN A 468 -1.58 8.26 -26.65
CA GLN A 468 -2.86 8.29 -25.93
C GLN A 468 -3.06 7.05 -25.05
N MET A 469 -2.65 5.87 -25.53
CA MET A 469 -2.70 4.63 -24.76
C MET A 469 -1.75 4.70 -23.55
N GLN A 470 -0.49 5.11 -23.76
CA GLN A 470 0.48 5.33 -22.68
C GLN A 470 0.01 6.40 -21.69
N GLN A 471 -0.64 7.48 -22.14
CA GLN A 471 -1.21 8.48 -21.25
C GLN A 471 -2.37 7.91 -20.41
N ALA A 472 -3.21 7.04 -21.00
CA ALA A 472 -4.27 6.36 -20.26
C ALA A 472 -3.70 5.40 -19.19
N ASP A 473 -2.69 4.61 -19.55
CA ASP A 473 -1.99 3.72 -18.62
C ASP A 473 -1.30 4.50 -17.50
N GLN A 474 -0.61 5.60 -17.81
CA GLN A 474 0.01 6.48 -16.80
C GLN A 474 -1.04 7.16 -15.91
N ASN A 475 -2.20 7.55 -16.45
CA ASN A 475 -3.29 8.10 -15.65
C ASN A 475 -3.88 7.05 -14.71
N MET A 476 -4.02 5.80 -15.17
CA MET A 476 -4.50 4.66 -14.38
C MET A 476 -3.50 4.23 -13.30
N LEU A 477 -2.19 4.21 -13.61
CA LEU A 477 -1.13 3.99 -12.63
C LEU A 477 -1.09 5.12 -11.59
N ASN A 478 -1.21 6.38 -12.01
CA ASN A 478 -1.32 7.52 -11.10
C ASN A 478 -2.57 7.43 -10.22
N PHE A 479 -3.72 7.00 -10.76
CA PHE A 479 -4.93 6.77 -9.98
C PHE A 479 -4.74 5.65 -8.95
N ALA A 480 -4.20 4.49 -9.34
CA ALA A 480 -3.93 3.38 -8.44
C ALA A 480 -2.92 3.74 -7.33
N ASN A 481 -1.85 4.46 -7.68
CA ASN A 481 -0.86 4.96 -6.72
C ASN A 481 -1.46 6.00 -5.77
N ASN A 482 -2.30 6.93 -6.25
CA ASN A 482 -2.97 7.90 -5.40
C ASN A 482 -4.01 7.23 -4.48
N PHE A 483 -4.81 6.30 -5.00
CA PHE A 483 -5.78 5.53 -4.20
C PHE A 483 -5.08 4.75 -3.08
N THR A 484 -4.00 4.04 -3.40
CA THR A 484 -3.17 3.32 -2.42
C THR A 484 -2.55 4.30 -1.40
N SER A 485 -2.00 5.42 -1.85
CA SER A 485 -1.41 6.43 -0.97
C SER A 485 -2.44 7.09 -0.06
N GLN A 486 -3.66 7.35 -0.55
CA GLN A 486 -4.77 7.88 0.23
C GLN A 486 -5.27 6.87 1.27
N GLN A 487 -5.36 5.58 0.93
CA GLN A 487 -5.70 4.52 1.88
C GLN A 487 -4.64 4.37 2.98
N VAL A 488 -3.35 4.35 2.62
CA VAL A 488 -2.24 4.28 3.58
C VAL A 488 -2.21 5.54 4.46
N ALA A 489 -2.40 6.73 3.89
CA ALA A 489 -2.46 7.98 4.65
C ALA A 489 -3.69 8.03 5.58
N ALA A 490 -4.86 7.54 5.15
CA ALA A 490 -6.06 7.46 5.97
C ALA A 490 -5.88 6.46 7.13
N LEU A 491 -5.28 5.30 6.88
CA LEU A 491 -4.95 4.31 7.91
C LEU A 491 -3.90 4.86 8.90
N GLN A 492 -2.85 5.52 8.40
CA GLN A 492 -1.86 6.18 9.26
C GLN A 492 -2.50 7.30 10.09
N THR A 493 -3.43 8.06 9.51
CA THR A 493 -4.18 9.11 10.24
C THR A 493 -5.07 8.49 11.31
N LEU A 494 -5.76 7.39 11.03
CA LEU A 494 -6.59 6.68 12.00
C LEU A 494 -5.76 6.09 13.15
N MET A 495 -4.60 5.49 12.86
CA MET A 495 -3.67 5.02 13.89
C MET A 495 -3.13 6.20 14.73
N ASN A 496 -2.68 7.28 14.07
CA ASN A 496 -2.20 8.48 14.76
C ASN A 496 -3.30 9.12 15.62
N GLN A 497 -4.56 9.11 15.18
CA GLN A 497 -5.71 9.57 15.98
C GLN A 497 -5.98 8.64 17.16
N ALA A 498 -5.89 7.32 17.00
CA ALA A 498 -6.03 6.37 18.11
C ALA A 498 -4.96 6.58 19.20
N PHE A 499 -3.72 6.90 18.80
CA PHE A 499 -2.66 7.29 19.74
C PHE A 499 -2.87 8.70 20.32
N SER A 500 -3.29 9.67 19.51
CA SER A 500 -3.50 11.07 19.93
C SER A 500 -4.71 11.26 20.85
N ASN A 501 -5.73 10.41 20.72
CA ASN A 501 -6.90 10.37 21.61
C ASN A 501 -6.59 9.78 23.00
N GLY A 502 -5.32 9.51 23.31
CA GLY A 502 -4.88 9.10 24.65
C GLY A 502 -5.32 7.70 25.08
N LEU A 503 -5.78 6.86 24.14
CA LEU A 503 -6.25 5.52 24.46
C LEU A 503 -5.09 4.61 24.90
N CYS A 504 -3.95 4.71 24.21
CA CYS A 504 -2.66 4.12 24.57
C CYS A 504 -1.49 4.97 24.03
N SER A 505 -0.48 5.19 24.86
CA SER A 505 0.84 5.73 24.50
C SER A 505 1.90 4.66 24.67
N PHE A 506 2.87 4.63 23.75
CA PHE A 506 4.02 3.73 23.77
C PHE A 506 5.28 4.56 23.57
N SER A 507 6.07 4.75 24.64
CA SER A 507 7.25 5.65 24.63
C SER A 507 8.32 5.10 25.56
N SER A 508 9.59 5.10 25.16
CA SER A 508 10.73 4.67 26.00
C SER A 508 10.59 3.26 26.63
N GLY A 509 9.84 2.36 25.98
CA GLY A 509 9.52 1.02 26.49
C GLY A 509 8.31 0.96 27.44
N ASN A 510 7.69 2.09 27.76
CA ASN A 510 6.47 2.18 28.54
C ASN A 510 5.22 1.86 27.72
N VAL A 511 4.16 1.42 28.42
CA VAL A 511 2.81 1.25 27.90
C VAL A 511 1.85 2.03 28.80
N THR A 512 1.20 3.07 28.29
CA THR A 512 0.36 3.98 29.09
C THR A 512 -1.03 4.08 28.46
N CYS A 513 -2.02 3.33 28.95
CA CYS A 513 -3.35 3.25 28.33
C CYS A 513 -4.47 3.76 29.26
N GLY A 514 -5.34 4.60 28.70
CA GLY A 514 -6.52 5.16 29.37
C GLY A 514 -6.32 6.59 29.90
N PRO A 515 -7.40 7.37 30.07
CA PRO A 515 -7.31 8.75 30.55
C PRO A 515 -6.66 8.82 31.93
N ASP A 516 -5.80 9.82 32.16
CA ASP A 516 -5.03 10.03 33.40
C ASP A 516 -4.09 8.87 33.81
N ALA A 517 -3.87 7.87 32.96
CA ALA A 517 -2.86 6.84 33.19
C ALA A 517 -1.45 7.44 33.15
N LYS A 518 -0.56 6.99 34.05
CA LYS A 518 0.79 7.54 34.23
C LYS A 518 1.81 6.43 34.38
N THR A 519 2.87 6.49 33.58
CA THR A 519 4.07 5.65 33.69
C THR A 519 5.27 6.57 33.92
N ASN A 520 5.94 6.47 35.07
CA ASN A 520 7.09 7.32 35.40
C ASN A 520 8.43 6.56 35.41
N GLY A 521 8.43 5.26 35.69
CA GLY A 521 9.63 4.41 35.64
C GLY A 521 9.89 3.82 34.25
N GLN A 522 11.13 3.46 33.94
CA GLN A 522 11.51 2.86 32.66
C GLN A 522 10.83 1.50 32.45
N GLY A 523 10.29 1.25 31.26
CA GLY A 523 9.65 -0.05 30.93
C GLY A 523 8.38 -0.36 31.73
N ALA A 524 7.81 0.63 32.42
CA ALA A 524 6.60 0.50 33.22
C ALA A 524 5.34 0.47 32.35
N THR A 525 4.37 -0.35 32.74
CA THR A 525 3.06 -0.51 32.10
C THR A 525 1.96 0.00 33.02
N ALA A 526 1.17 0.98 32.60
CA ALA A 526 -0.05 1.45 33.27
C ALA A 526 -1.23 1.37 32.30
N ILE A 527 -2.27 0.59 32.63
CA ILE A 527 -3.44 0.36 31.77
C ILE A 527 -4.71 0.49 32.61
N GLY A 528 -5.53 1.49 32.30
CA GLY A 528 -6.79 1.81 32.99
C GLY A 528 -6.84 3.28 33.41
N ASN A 529 -8.05 3.84 33.50
CA ASN A 529 -8.24 5.24 33.89
C ASN A 529 -7.60 5.54 35.26
N GLY A 530 -6.74 6.55 35.31
CA GLY A 530 -6.00 6.92 36.54
C GLY A 530 -5.04 5.86 37.07
N SER A 531 -4.64 4.87 36.26
CA SER A 531 -3.61 3.88 36.66
C SER A 531 -2.23 4.52 36.74
N VAL A 532 -1.39 4.10 37.70
CA VAL A 532 -0.09 4.72 37.99
C VAL A 532 0.99 3.65 38.19
N ALA A 533 2.01 3.67 37.34
CA ALA A 533 3.17 2.79 37.38
C ALA A 533 4.45 3.65 37.56
N ASN A 534 4.88 3.87 38.81
CA ASN A 534 5.94 4.81 39.14
C ASN A 534 7.35 4.22 39.09
N GLY A 535 7.52 2.95 39.48
CA GLY A 535 8.82 2.31 39.53
C GLY A 535 9.24 1.70 38.19
N ASP A 536 10.53 1.47 38.00
CA ASP A 536 11.06 0.79 36.82
C ASP A 536 10.48 -0.64 36.72
N ASN A 537 10.18 -1.09 35.49
CA ASN A 537 9.59 -2.39 35.18
C ASN A 537 8.28 -2.71 35.95
N THR A 538 7.55 -1.70 36.42
CA THR A 538 6.26 -1.91 37.12
C THR A 538 5.11 -2.24 36.18
N THR A 539 4.07 -2.89 36.72
CA THR A 539 2.81 -3.15 36.01
C THR A 539 1.62 -2.71 36.86
N ALA A 540 0.82 -1.75 36.38
CA ALA A 540 -0.43 -1.29 36.99
C ALA A 540 -1.60 -1.48 36.00
N LEU A 541 -2.45 -2.49 36.21
CA LEU A 541 -3.55 -2.85 35.31
C LEU A 541 -4.90 -2.77 36.04
N GLY A 542 -5.71 -1.77 35.71
CA GLY A 542 -7.04 -1.53 36.29
C GLY A 542 -7.26 -0.04 36.57
N ALA A 543 -8.52 0.40 36.60
CA ALA A 543 -8.85 1.78 36.95
C ALA A 543 -8.35 2.12 38.36
N GLY A 544 -7.53 3.17 38.49
CA GLY A 544 -6.89 3.55 39.76
C GLY A 544 -5.89 2.55 40.33
N ALA A 545 -5.39 1.58 39.55
CA ALA A 545 -4.33 0.65 39.99
C ALA A 545 -3.00 1.41 40.18
N GLN A 546 -2.24 1.10 41.24
CA GLN A 546 -1.02 1.83 41.62
C GLN A 546 0.12 0.87 41.95
N ALA A 547 1.21 0.91 41.18
CA ALA A 547 2.46 0.21 41.46
C ALA A 547 3.58 1.25 41.64
N HIS A 548 4.16 1.32 42.85
CA HIS A 548 5.03 2.45 43.22
C HIS A 548 6.54 2.20 43.10
N PHE A 549 7.01 0.98 43.31
CA PHE A 549 8.43 0.64 43.43
C PHE A 549 8.88 -0.36 42.37
N ALA A 550 10.19 -0.47 42.11
CA ALA A 550 10.72 -1.25 41.00
C ALA A 550 10.21 -2.70 41.00
N GLY A 551 9.87 -3.22 39.81
CA GLY A 551 9.33 -4.58 39.65
C GLY A 551 7.97 -4.85 40.32
N SER A 552 7.31 -3.85 40.92
CA SER A 552 6.02 -4.05 41.60
C SER A 552 4.85 -4.21 40.62
N VAL A 553 3.86 -5.01 41.01
CA VAL A 553 2.71 -5.41 40.19
C VAL A 553 1.41 -5.11 40.92
N ALA A 554 0.53 -4.31 40.33
CA ALA A 554 -0.81 -3.98 40.81
C ALA A 554 -1.85 -4.31 39.74
N ILE A 555 -2.67 -5.35 39.91
CA ILE A 555 -3.66 -5.81 38.94
C ILE A 555 -5.05 -5.86 39.58
N GLY A 556 -6.00 -5.16 39.01
CA GLY A 556 -7.36 -4.97 39.53
C GLY A 556 -7.66 -3.49 39.75
N ALA A 557 -8.93 -3.09 39.59
CA ALA A 557 -9.33 -1.71 39.89
C ALA A 557 -9.03 -1.38 41.36
N GLY A 558 -8.38 -0.24 41.61
CA GLY A 558 -7.93 0.18 42.95
C GLY A 558 -6.84 -0.69 43.60
N ALA A 559 -6.22 -1.63 42.89
CA ALA A 559 -5.10 -2.43 43.42
C ALA A 559 -3.88 -1.54 43.71
N LYS A 560 -3.14 -1.84 44.78
CA LYS A 560 -2.08 -0.98 45.33
C LYS A 560 -0.86 -1.80 45.77
N ALA A 561 0.23 -1.71 45.03
CA ALA A 561 1.55 -2.25 45.36
C ALA A 561 2.45 -1.09 45.81
N LEU A 562 2.54 -0.90 47.13
CA LEU A 562 3.01 0.33 47.79
C LEU A 562 4.38 0.18 48.48
N ALA A 563 5.10 -0.92 48.28
CA ALA A 563 6.46 -1.13 48.80
C ALA A 563 7.35 -1.89 47.82
N ASP A 564 8.64 -1.98 48.11
CA ASP A 564 9.68 -2.45 47.18
C ASP A 564 10.13 -3.89 47.46
N PRO A 565 10.09 -4.80 46.46
CA PRO A 565 9.06 -4.91 45.43
C PRO A 565 7.77 -5.52 46.04
N THR A 566 6.60 -5.29 45.44
CA THR A 566 5.33 -5.88 45.92
C THR A 566 4.39 -6.34 44.82
N THR A 567 3.53 -7.32 45.12
CA THR A 567 2.48 -7.82 44.20
C THR A 567 1.10 -7.71 44.82
N ALA A 568 0.20 -6.94 44.23
CA ALA A 568 -1.20 -6.80 44.62
C ALA A 568 -2.12 -7.18 43.45
N VAL A 569 -2.86 -8.28 43.57
CA VAL A 569 -3.73 -8.82 42.51
C VAL A 569 -5.13 -9.06 43.04
N GLY A 570 -6.07 -8.21 42.63
CA GLY A 570 -7.47 -8.19 43.02
C GLY A 570 -8.01 -6.77 43.11
N ASN A 571 -9.34 -6.60 42.98
CA ASN A 571 -9.98 -5.30 43.20
C ASN A 571 -9.70 -4.83 44.64
N ASN A 572 -9.14 -3.62 44.80
CA ASN A 572 -8.67 -3.07 46.07
C ASN A 572 -7.69 -3.97 46.86
N ALA A 573 -6.92 -4.84 46.20
CA ALA A 573 -5.82 -5.55 46.84
C ALA A 573 -4.72 -4.56 47.23
N VAL A 574 -4.16 -4.65 48.45
CA VAL A 574 -3.13 -3.75 48.95
C VAL A 574 -1.93 -4.55 49.50
N ALA A 575 -0.75 -4.33 48.94
CA ALA A 575 0.53 -4.83 49.43
C ALA A 575 1.39 -3.64 49.88
N GLN A 576 1.78 -3.62 51.16
CA GLN A 576 2.47 -2.49 51.82
C GLN A 576 3.75 -2.91 52.57
N GLY A 577 3.94 -4.20 52.88
CA GLY A 577 5.22 -4.69 53.39
C GLY A 577 6.22 -4.90 52.24
N ASN A 578 7.51 -4.74 52.49
CA ASN A 578 8.55 -5.03 51.50
C ASN A 578 8.49 -6.51 51.11
N ASN A 579 8.66 -6.85 49.83
CA ASN A 579 8.53 -8.23 49.32
C ASN A 579 7.17 -8.90 49.62
N SER A 580 6.10 -8.14 49.88
CA SER A 580 4.77 -8.69 50.22
C SER A 580 3.89 -8.97 49.00
N VAL A 581 2.96 -9.92 49.18
CA VAL A 581 2.01 -10.36 48.14
C VAL A 581 0.58 -10.33 48.68
N ALA A 582 -0.32 -9.64 48.00
CA ALA A 582 -1.75 -9.56 48.31
C ALA A 582 -2.56 -10.12 47.13
N LEU A 583 -3.13 -11.32 47.27
CA LEU A 583 -3.80 -12.05 46.19
C LEU A 583 -5.26 -12.35 46.54
N GLY A 584 -6.17 -11.52 46.02
CA GLY A 584 -7.61 -11.57 46.24
C GLY A 584 -8.22 -10.16 46.30
N ALA A 585 -9.52 -10.02 46.08
CA ALA A 585 -10.17 -8.73 46.27
C ALA A 585 -10.11 -8.30 47.75
N ASN A 586 -9.90 -7.02 48.02
CA ASN A 586 -9.84 -6.42 49.36
C ASN A 586 -8.84 -7.09 50.33
N THR A 587 -7.77 -7.73 49.83
CA THR A 587 -6.68 -8.27 50.68
C THR A 587 -5.73 -7.17 51.13
N LEU A 588 -5.17 -7.30 52.33
CA LEU A 588 -4.10 -6.43 52.84
C LEU A 588 -2.90 -7.25 53.33
N ALA A 589 -1.75 -7.11 52.67
CA ALA A 589 -0.46 -7.62 53.14
C ALA A 589 0.41 -6.44 53.61
N SER A 590 0.49 -6.23 54.92
CA SER A 590 1.27 -5.14 55.54
C SER A 590 2.55 -5.61 56.23
N GLY A 591 2.71 -6.91 56.48
CA GLY A 591 3.96 -7.48 56.97
C GLY A 591 5.01 -7.64 55.87
N ASP A 592 6.28 -7.37 56.18
CA ASP A 592 7.40 -7.64 55.27
C ASP A 592 7.51 -9.13 54.93
N ASN A 593 7.70 -9.47 53.65
CA ASN A 593 7.75 -10.83 53.14
C ASN A 593 6.51 -11.67 53.54
N ALA A 594 5.34 -11.01 53.66
CA ALA A 594 4.08 -11.64 54.00
C ALA A 594 3.15 -11.82 52.79
N VAL A 595 2.31 -12.84 52.83
CA VAL A 595 1.35 -13.18 51.78
C VAL A 595 -0.07 -13.17 52.35
N ALA A 596 -0.94 -12.27 51.86
CA ALA A 596 -2.37 -12.31 52.12
C ALA A 596 -3.08 -13.02 50.96
N LEU A 597 -3.65 -14.21 51.21
CA LEU A 597 -4.19 -15.11 50.20
C LEU A 597 -5.71 -15.31 50.35
N GLY A 598 -6.46 -15.02 49.28
CA GLY A 598 -7.92 -15.11 49.22
C GLY A 598 -8.62 -13.82 49.66
N GLN A 599 -9.80 -13.54 49.10
CA GLN A 599 -10.57 -12.30 49.30
C GLN A 599 -10.67 -11.89 50.78
N GLY A 600 -10.40 -10.62 51.10
CA GLY A 600 -10.50 -10.08 52.47
C GLY A 600 -9.45 -10.56 53.48
N SER A 601 -8.46 -11.36 53.07
CA SER A 601 -7.36 -11.81 53.95
C SER A 601 -6.44 -10.66 54.36
N LEU A 602 -5.87 -10.79 55.57
CA LEU A 602 -5.02 -9.82 56.23
C LEU A 602 -3.74 -10.49 56.73
N ALA A 603 -2.58 -10.00 56.29
CA ALA A 603 -1.25 -10.50 56.65
C ALA A 603 -0.37 -9.37 57.20
N GLU A 604 -0.41 -9.16 58.51
CA GLU A 604 0.33 -8.10 59.22
C GLU A 604 1.68 -8.54 59.79
N ARG A 605 1.90 -9.85 59.90
CA ARG A 605 3.13 -10.41 60.49
C ARG A 605 4.15 -10.71 59.39
N ALA A 606 5.36 -10.21 59.56
CA ALA A 606 6.44 -10.47 58.63
C ALA A 606 6.75 -11.99 58.50
N ASN A 607 7.15 -12.43 57.30
CA ASN A 607 7.44 -13.83 56.97
C ASN A 607 6.27 -14.80 57.25
N THR A 608 5.04 -14.43 56.91
CA THR A 608 3.85 -15.30 57.10
C THR A 608 2.96 -15.39 55.87
N VAL A 609 2.24 -16.50 55.72
CA VAL A 609 1.13 -16.65 54.78
C VAL A 609 -0.17 -16.64 55.56
N SER A 610 -1.00 -15.62 55.36
CA SER A 610 -2.34 -15.54 55.94
C SER A 610 -3.39 -15.91 54.89
N VAL A 611 -4.16 -16.97 55.18
CA VAL A 611 -5.30 -17.42 54.36
C VAL A 611 -6.63 -16.86 54.86
N GLY A 612 -6.61 -15.84 55.72
CA GLY A 612 -7.80 -15.29 56.37
C GLY A 612 -7.56 -13.95 57.04
N ASN A 613 -8.49 -13.55 57.90
CA ASN A 613 -8.44 -12.31 58.67
C ASN A 613 -9.07 -12.56 60.05
N ALA A 614 -8.23 -12.55 61.09
CA ALA A 614 -8.66 -12.89 62.45
C ALA A 614 -9.54 -11.80 63.06
N GLN A 615 -9.32 -10.53 62.68
CA GLN A 615 -10.05 -9.36 63.12
C GLN A 615 -11.52 -9.38 62.68
N THR A 616 -11.83 -10.06 61.56
CA THR A 616 -13.20 -10.27 61.07
C THR A 616 -13.73 -11.69 61.31
N GLY A 617 -12.97 -12.56 61.96
CA GLY A 617 -13.32 -13.98 62.14
C GLY A 617 -13.28 -14.83 60.85
N LEU A 618 -12.73 -14.28 59.76
CA LEU A 618 -12.62 -14.95 58.48
C LEU A 618 -11.47 -15.96 58.50
N HIS A 619 -11.77 -17.19 58.90
CA HIS A 619 -10.84 -18.31 58.83
C HIS A 619 -11.13 -19.21 57.61
N ARG A 620 -10.09 -19.79 57.02
CA ARG A 620 -10.21 -20.77 55.93
C ARG A 620 -9.58 -22.09 56.32
N GLN A 621 -10.24 -23.18 55.94
CA GLN A 621 -9.63 -24.51 55.97
C GLN A 621 -8.63 -24.65 54.82
N ILE A 622 -7.47 -25.23 55.10
CA ILE A 622 -6.52 -25.63 54.07
C ILE A 622 -6.75 -27.12 53.80
N THR A 623 -7.32 -27.43 52.63
CA THR A 623 -7.67 -28.79 52.21
C THR A 623 -6.62 -29.38 51.27
N ASN A 624 -6.71 -30.68 50.97
CA ASN A 624 -5.77 -31.41 50.09
C ASN A 624 -4.29 -31.37 50.56
N VAL A 625 -4.06 -31.23 51.87
CA VAL A 625 -2.72 -31.27 52.47
C VAL A 625 -2.27 -32.74 52.61
N ALA A 626 -1.27 -33.13 51.83
CA ALA A 626 -0.60 -34.42 51.96
C ALA A 626 0.10 -34.56 53.33
N PRO A 627 0.38 -35.79 53.81
CA PRO A 627 1.13 -35.98 55.05
C PRO A 627 2.52 -35.32 54.99
N GLY A 628 2.84 -34.46 55.94
CA GLY A 628 4.17 -33.85 56.07
C GLY A 628 5.26 -34.89 56.40
N VAL A 629 6.44 -34.71 55.82
CA VAL A 629 7.59 -35.61 55.94
C VAL A 629 8.77 -34.92 56.66
N THR A 630 8.96 -33.62 56.42
CA THR A 630 10.00 -32.82 57.08
C THR A 630 9.46 -32.06 58.31
N ALA A 631 10.35 -31.56 59.16
CA ALA A 631 10.00 -30.82 60.37
C ALA A 631 9.31 -29.46 60.09
N THR A 632 9.36 -28.96 58.86
CA THR A 632 8.73 -27.69 58.44
C THR A 632 7.45 -27.88 57.62
N ASP A 633 7.02 -29.12 57.40
CA ASP A 633 5.82 -29.41 56.61
C ASP A 633 4.53 -29.20 57.44
N ALA A 634 3.43 -28.89 56.76
CA ALA A 634 2.13 -28.81 57.40
C ALA A 634 1.63 -30.21 57.80
N VAL A 635 1.24 -30.37 59.07
CA VAL A 635 0.64 -31.61 59.59
C VAL A 635 -0.84 -31.66 59.19
N ASN A 636 -1.26 -32.74 58.51
CA ASN A 636 -2.67 -32.93 58.18
C ASN A 636 -3.46 -33.64 59.30
N LEU A 637 -4.79 -33.62 59.22
CA LEU A 637 -5.66 -34.20 60.26
C LEU A 637 -5.42 -35.70 60.46
N GLY A 638 -5.10 -36.46 59.39
CA GLY A 638 -4.82 -37.89 59.48
C GLY A 638 -3.55 -38.20 60.27
N GLN A 639 -2.48 -37.41 60.10
CA GLN A 639 -1.26 -37.52 60.89
C GLN A 639 -1.50 -37.18 62.36
N MET A 640 -2.23 -36.10 62.64
CA MET A 640 -2.60 -35.72 64.02
C MET A 640 -3.43 -36.82 64.69
N GLN A 641 -4.44 -37.35 64.01
CA GLN A 641 -5.27 -38.45 64.52
C GLN A 641 -4.45 -39.73 64.73
N GLY A 642 -3.53 -40.05 63.83
CA GLY A 642 -2.60 -41.18 63.97
C GLY A 642 -1.70 -41.04 65.21
N ALA A 643 -1.10 -39.85 65.41
CA ALA A 643 -0.27 -39.56 66.58
C ALA A 643 -1.07 -39.65 67.89
N VAL A 644 -2.26 -39.03 67.94
CA VAL A 644 -3.15 -39.09 69.11
C VAL A 644 -3.63 -40.53 69.39
N ALA A 645 -3.93 -41.30 68.35
CA ALA A 645 -4.29 -42.71 68.48
C ALA A 645 -3.13 -43.57 69.01
N ALA A 646 -1.91 -43.33 68.55
CA ALA A 646 -0.70 -43.99 69.06
C ALA A 646 -0.45 -43.64 70.53
N MET A 647 -0.50 -42.36 70.91
CA MET A 647 -0.39 -41.92 72.31
C MET A 647 -1.46 -42.56 73.21
N GLY A 648 -2.71 -42.66 72.72
CA GLY A 648 -3.80 -43.34 73.42
C GLY A 648 -3.60 -44.86 73.55
N GLN A 649 -2.97 -45.51 72.58
CA GLN A 649 -2.58 -46.92 72.67
C GLN A 649 -1.44 -47.11 73.67
N ASP A 650 -0.40 -46.26 73.64
CA ASP A 650 0.71 -46.31 74.60
C ASP A 650 0.24 -46.07 76.03
N ALA A 651 -0.66 -45.12 76.27
CA ALA A 651 -1.26 -44.91 77.60
C ALA A 651 -2.03 -46.15 78.09
N ARG A 652 -2.80 -46.82 77.21
CA ARG A 652 -3.49 -48.08 77.55
C ARG A 652 -2.51 -49.23 77.79
N ASN A 653 -1.49 -49.38 76.96
CA ASN A 653 -0.43 -50.37 77.13
C ASN A 653 0.35 -50.16 78.43
N TYR A 654 0.64 -48.90 78.77
CA TYR A 654 1.29 -48.50 80.01
C TYR A 654 0.44 -48.83 81.24
N ALA A 655 -0.87 -48.58 81.19
CA ALA A 655 -1.79 -49.00 82.25
C ALA A 655 -1.88 -50.54 82.35
N ALA A 656 -2.07 -51.23 81.23
CA ALA A 656 -2.17 -52.68 81.16
C ALA A 656 -0.92 -53.40 81.66
N LYS A 657 0.29 -52.91 81.32
CA LYS A 657 1.56 -53.38 81.90
C LYS A 657 1.60 -53.28 83.42
N GLY A 658 1.08 -52.18 83.99
CA GLY A 658 1.01 -52.01 85.45
C GLY A 658 0.06 -53.01 86.12
N ILE A 659 -1.07 -53.32 85.48
CA ILE A 659 -2.04 -54.32 85.95
C ILE A 659 -1.46 -55.73 85.80
N ALA A 660 -0.82 -56.05 84.68
CA ALA A 660 -0.14 -57.33 84.47
C ALA A 660 0.95 -57.56 85.55
N SER A 661 1.79 -56.55 85.84
CA SER A 661 2.77 -56.63 86.92
C SER A 661 2.13 -56.86 88.29
N SER A 662 1.04 -56.16 88.63
CA SER A 662 0.39 -56.38 89.93
C SER A 662 -0.27 -57.76 90.04
N LEU A 663 -0.79 -58.32 88.94
CA LEU A 663 -1.32 -59.69 88.87
C LEU A 663 -0.22 -60.77 88.92
N ALA A 664 0.99 -60.46 88.45
CA ALA A 664 2.11 -61.40 88.42
C ALA A 664 2.73 -61.69 89.79
N ILE A 665 2.32 -61.00 90.85
CA ILE A 665 2.82 -61.21 92.21
C ILE A 665 2.05 -62.39 92.86
N PRO A 666 2.70 -63.51 93.19
CA PRO A 666 2.04 -64.68 93.77
C PRO A 666 1.30 -64.38 95.08
N SER A 667 0.10 -64.95 95.24
CA SER A 667 -0.67 -64.93 96.49
C SER A 667 0.06 -65.67 97.62
N VAL A 668 -0.23 -65.30 98.88
CA VAL A 668 0.23 -66.03 100.07
C VAL A 668 -0.32 -67.47 100.06
N PRO A 669 0.53 -68.51 100.09
CA PRO A 669 0.09 -69.89 100.27
C PRO A 669 -0.21 -70.19 101.74
N VAL A 670 -1.02 -71.23 102.01
CA VAL A 670 -1.20 -71.77 103.36
C VAL A 670 -0.11 -72.81 103.63
N LEU A 671 0.63 -72.65 104.73
CA LEU A 671 1.74 -73.51 105.13
C LEU A 671 1.62 -73.86 106.63
N ALA A 672 2.64 -74.52 107.17
CA ALA A 672 2.79 -74.70 108.62
C ALA A 672 3.44 -73.46 109.27
N PRO A 673 3.16 -73.16 110.55
CA PRO A 673 3.80 -72.07 111.28
C PRO A 673 5.33 -72.13 111.24
N GLY A 674 5.98 -70.96 111.13
CA GLY A 674 7.44 -70.87 111.13
C GLY A 674 8.13 -71.24 109.80
N LYS A 675 7.38 -71.41 108.71
CA LYS A 675 7.94 -71.69 107.38
C LYS A 675 8.05 -70.41 106.53
N ASN A 676 9.17 -70.28 105.84
CA ASN A 676 9.37 -69.33 104.75
C ASN A 676 8.80 -69.91 103.44
N TRP A 677 8.43 -69.03 102.51
CA TRP A 677 8.04 -69.41 101.16
C TRP A 677 8.59 -68.42 100.14
N VAL A 678 8.78 -68.92 98.91
CA VAL A 678 9.09 -68.13 97.71
C VAL A 678 8.21 -68.65 96.60
N GLY A 679 7.59 -67.76 95.83
CA GLY A 679 6.81 -68.09 94.64
C GLY A 679 7.24 -67.24 93.46
N ALA A 680 7.01 -67.76 92.25
CA ALA A 680 7.08 -67.02 91.01
C ALA A 680 5.77 -67.21 90.24
N ALA A 681 5.25 -66.17 89.61
CA ALA A 681 4.03 -66.22 88.81
C ALA A 681 4.11 -65.30 87.60
N VAL A 682 3.31 -65.61 86.58
CA VAL A 682 3.15 -64.80 85.37
C VAL A 682 1.76 -64.18 85.39
N GLY A 683 1.71 -62.86 85.27
CA GLY A 683 0.47 -62.09 85.17
C GLY A 683 0.27 -61.59 83.74
N THR A 684 -0.95 -61.71 83.22
CA THR A 684 -1.30 -61.25 81.87
C THR A 684 -2.55 -60.37 81.93
N TYR A 685 -2.51 -59.23 81.24
CA TYR A 685 -3.64 -58.30 81.15
C TYR A 685 -3.56 -57.45 79.89
N GLY A 686 -4.65 -57.34 79.13
CA GLY A 686 -4.71 -56.48 77.93
C GLY A 686 -3.64 -56.78 76.87
N GLY A 687 -3.26 -58.05 76.70
CA GLY A 687 -2.18 -58.48 75.79
C GLY A 687 -0.75 -58.21 76.31
N GLN A 688 -0.60 -57.63 77.49
CA GLN A 688 0.68 -57.41 78.16
C GLN A 688 0.94 -58.52 79.18
N SER A 689 2.22 -58.90 79.34
CA SER A 689 2.66 -59.93 80.28
C SER A 689 3.68 -59.38 81.28
N ALA A 690 3.74 -59.98 82.46
CA ALA A 690 4.70 -59.66 83.50
C ALA A 690 5.12 -60.90 84.29
N LEU A 691 6.34 -60.89 84.81
CA LEU A 691 6.86 -61.89 85.73
C LEU A 691 6.98 -61.26 87.12
N GLY A 692 6.48 -61.95 88.13
CA GLY A 692 6.59 -61.55 89.52
C GLY A 692 7.13 -62.65 90.40
N VAL A 693 7.85 -62.22 91.43
CA VAL A 693 8.40 -63.07 92.49
C VAL A 693 7.97 -62.51 93.83
N ALA A 694 7.58 -63.39 94.75
CA ALA A 694 7.22 -63.01 96.10
C ALA A 694 7.85 -63.96 97.10
N TRP A 695 8.12 -63.44 98.29
CA TRP A 695 8.65 -64.18 99.42
C TRP A 695 7.91 -63.77 100.69
N GLY A 696 7.79 -64.70 101.63
CA GLY A 696 7.06 -64.44 102.85
C GLY A 696 7.30 -65.49 103.91
N TYR A 697 6.67 -65.28 105.05
CA TYR A 697 6.84 -66.05 106.27
C TYR A 697 5.51 -66.21 106.99
N GLN A 698 5.23 -67.44 107.41
CA GLN A 698 4.04 -67.73 108.20
C GLN A 698 4.29 -67.48 109.68
N VAL A 699 3.71 -66.37 110.17
CA VAL A 699 3.91 -65.84 111.53
C VAL A 699 3.29 -66.77 112.58
N ASN A 700 2.09 -67.29 112.33
CA ASN A 700 1.42 -68.28 113.17
C ASN A 700 0.43 -69.14 112.35
N ALA A 701 -0.40 -69.96 113.00
CA ALA A 701 -1.36 -70.84 112.31
C ALA A 701 -2.37 -70.08 111.44
N ASN A 702 -2.67 -68.82 111.77
CA ASN A 702 -3.72 -68.03 111.14
C ASN A 702 -3.16 -66.89 110.26
N VAL A 703 -1.94 -66.40 110.50
CA VAL A 703 -1.36 -65.21 109.84
C VAL A 703 -0.13 -65.56 109.01
N ASN A 704 -0.16 -65.25 107.70
CA ASN A 704 0.98 -65.28 106.79
C ASN A 704 1.23 -63.88 106.20
N MET A 705 2.49 -63.43 106.17
CA MET A 705 2.89 -62.14 105.59
C MET A 705 3.86 -62.35 104.43
N GLY A 706 3.73 -61.54 103.37
CA GLY A 706 4.63 -61.59 102.22
C GLY A 706 4.87 -60.24 101.57
N LEU A 707 6.02 -60.14 100.91
CA LEU A 707 6.41 -59.05 100.02
C LEU A 707 6.69 -59.63 98.65
N GLY A 708 6.26 -58.95 97.60
CA GLY A 708 6.54 -59.36 96.23
C GLY A 708 6.77 -58.18 95.30
N VAL A 709 7.55 -58.45 94.26
CA VAL A 709 7.89 -57.51 93.20
C VAL A 709 7.68 -58.17 91.84
N ALA A 710 7.28 -57.38 90.86
CA ALA A 710 7.05 -57.85 89.50
C ALA A 710 7.44 -56.80 88.47
N THR A 711 7.74 -57.23 87.25
CA THR A 711 8.03 -56.34 86.13
C THR A 711 7.42 -56.86 84.82
N SER A 712 6.91 -55.94 84.00
CA SER A 712 6.28 -56.25 82.72
C SER A 712 7.32 -56.43 81.61
N SER A 713 7.11 -57.37 80.70
CA SER A 713 8.03 -57.64 79.59
C SER A 713 8.08 -56.53 78.52
N GLY A 714 9.24 -56.36 77.89
CA GLY A 714 9.48 -55.43 76.78
C GLY A 714 9.89 -54.01 77.20
N ASN A 715 10.14 -53.14 76.21
CA ASN A 715 10.58 -51.75 76.41
C ASN A 715 9.61 -50.97 77.33
N ASN A 716 10.18 -50.06 78.13
CA ASN A 716 9.49 -49.35 79.21
C ASN A 716 8.73 -50.31 80.14
N SER A 717 9.45 -51.28 80.71
CA SER A 717 8.98 -52.22 81.71
C SER A 717 8.44 -51.48 82.95
N ARG A 718 7.33 -51.95 83.53
CA ARG A 718 6.74 -51.34 84.72
C ARG A 718 6.95 -52.22 85.96
N PRO A 719 7.78 -51.79 86.93
CA PRO A 719 7.87 -52.46 88.20
C PRO A 719 6.60 -52.24 89.01
N ALA A 720 6.17 -53.26 89.75
CA ALA A 720 5.15 -53.21 90.78
C ALA A 720 5.67 -53.88 92.05
N ALA A 721 5.23 -53.42 93.21
CA ALA A 721 5.49 -54.04 94.50
C ALA A 721 4.17 -54.21 95.26
N ARG A 722 4.05 -55.30 96.04
CA ARG A 722 2.89 -55.59 96.88
C ARG A 722 3.37 -56.11 98.23
N ALA A 723 2.85 -55.52 99.30
CA ALA A 723 2.79 -56.17 100.61
C ALA A 723 1.44 -56.87 100.76
N GLN A 724 1.43 -58.07 101.32
CA GLN A 724 0.23 -58.90 101.44
C GLN A 724 0.21 -59.65 102.76
N VAL A 725 -0.98 -59.77 103.35
CA VAL A 725 -1.25 -60.50 104.59
C VAL A 725 -2.42 -61.44 104.33
N GLY A 726 -2.22 -62.73 104.58
CA GLY A 726 -3.27 -63.74 104.55
C GLY A 726 -3.71 -64.05 105.97
N TYR A 727 -5.03 -64.14 106.16
CA TYR A 727 -5.64 -64.65 107.38
C TYR A 727 -6.46 -65.91 107.07
N SER A 728 -6.17 -67.01 107.75
CA SER A 728 -7.01 -68.22 107.75
C SER A 728 -7.76 -68.27 109.07
N TRP A 729 -9.09 -68.40 109.02
CA TRP A 729 -9.95 -68.66 110.18
C TRP A 729 -10.13 -70.16 110.42
#